data_AF-A0A6L5BW92-F1
#
_entry.id   AF-A0A6L5BW92-F1
#
_cell.length_a   1.000
_cell.length_b   1.000
_cell.length_c   1.000
_cell.angle_alpha   90.00
_cell.angle_beta   90.00
_cell.angle_gamma   90.00
#
_symmetry.space_group_name_H-M   'P 1'
#
loop_
_entity.id
_entity.type
_entity.pdbx_description
1 polymer ?
#
loop_
_entity_poly.entity_id
_entity_poly.type
_entity_poly.pdbx_seq_one_letter_code
_entity_poly.pdbx_strand_id
1 'polypeptide(L)'
;MQWILMLIGLALGWMLDESFSDALLGALLGLGIGQAFRIGRLSSQSDRQRLLLEQAQVALNAVQQRLALLEMSGVKAPEASQPEAIHPEVSQPVATPEFILDEIPVQTPELIWELPPELEPITAAASEASRPLPADVWTPEPVAREPRKPAAPREPNIFDRAVTGARNWLFGGNTVLRVGVVLLFLGLAFLLRYATEGMVVPIEMRYAGVAASALGLLGLGWWLRHRNNHYALMLQGTGIAVLYLTVFAAMRLHPLLDPTAALGLLVAVTVFSAILAITQDSLALACAAALGGFAAPILTSTGAGNHVALFSYFALLNTGILAIAWFKAWRPLNLIGFVGTFGIGFAWGLRSYTPELLWSTEPFLILFFLMYLGIGLLFTRRKLLEMTDAPVGDDRQALLNWSARKGDYVDGTMLFGPPLVGFGLQFALVQHLEFAAAFSALALGMIYMALARLLMGGRALLLAETCLGLGVIFASLAIPLGLDARWTAAAWAVEGAGIFWLGLRQQRPLARAFALLLQLGSALAFLSKLQPGESSLLDGSWLGALMLGVALLFSFYQLRKALPEQASAWELQGLPVLACLGLTFLYLLAPLFFLTHGTAISWALAGLATLFVGLRLQSRTFLFTAFAVQLLGGALFLLRLKGASAGSAAVFNAGWSGLLSASLIGLALIAGMLLAARDEMVRNDVRLLRGLSVVLLAGLVLINLAVLFVLPWQTASAVWAASGLFIIWLSLYLKQRVSFVFGLLLQVIGGAAFLYAGPDLLGPLASEGLKPLAHSGFWTPLVLGLAALVGAWRLQLGNHASSFDALSLNRLSELLLVWGVGWWALAWISEVLRFAPLNLQATLLLAVAALSVALWTLLSLRLKWPSLGLVCTFLIPAAGLVLLSAWHSRYHPAADFGWLVWAAVFVVHFISLRRLAPMLPARALSTAHVLGCWLLIGVLALELRYGLLLLSEQYNAWRWLGWAILPSLYLVLAAAPRNFPWPVSAYSREYRVYAAAPLALLMLGWFWLANGVSDGTAEPLPYVPLINPLELGLLFSLFGVYVWSRSAVAQFALPKVYAENATQLIAGASLFVFFSAVVTRTAHHWGGVPFELDQLLASMQVQAGLSIVWTLMALGLMIGGHLRHRREVWLIGAALIGVVVAKLFFVELSNRGGLARIVSFIGVGVLLLVVGYFAPLPPKRAEAAPESESPAPETEGVSS
;
A
#
# COMPACT_ATOMS: atom_id res chain seq x y z
N MET A 1 -16.37 9.56 17.68
CA MET A 1 -15.77 8.33 17.10
C MET A 1 -16.81 7.41 16.46
N GLN A 2 -17.61 6.63 17.20
CA GLN A 2 -18.47 5.58 16.61
C GLN A 2 -19.41 6.07 15.50
N TRP A 3 -20.12 7.18 15.73
CA TRP A 3 -20.98 7.84 14.74
C TRP A 3 -20.24 8.33 13.47
N ILE A 4 -18.95 8.68 13.59
CA ILE A 4 -18.13 9.12 12.44
C ILE A 4 -17.82 7.92 11.55
N LEU A 5 -17.43 6.79 12.16
CA LEU A 5 -17.20 5.54 11.42
C LEU A 5 -18.49 5.00 10.78
N MET A 6 -19.64 5.13 11.46
CA MET A 6 -20.96 4.86 10.86
C MET A 6 -21.22 5.70 9.61
N LEU A 7 -21.01 7.03 9.67
CA LEU A 7 -21.26 7.93 8.54
C LEU A 7 -20.29 7.69 7.38
N ILE A 8 -19.01 7.42 7.67
CA ILE A 8 -18.03 7.00 6.65
C ILE A 8 -18.45 5.68 5.99
N GLY A 9 -18.87 4.69 6.79
CA GLY A 9 -19.39 3.42 6.30
C GLY A 9 -20.65 3.60 5.44
N LEU A 10 -21.57 4.46 5.85
CA LEU A 10 -22.79 4.79 5.11
C LEU A 10 -22.47 5.40 3.75
N ALA A 11 -21.56 6.38 3.71
CA ALA A 11 -21.10 7.01 2.47
C ALA A 11 -20.41 6.01 1.53
N LEU A 12 -19.53 5.15 2.06
CA LEU A 12 -18.86 4.10 1.28
C LEU A 12 -19.85 3.06 0.73
N GLY A 13 -20.84 2.65 1.53
CA GLY A 13 -21.91 1.74 1.10
C GLY A 13 -22.80 2.34 0.01
N TRP A 14 -23.10 3.65 0.11
CA TRP A 14 -23.84 4.38 -0.93
C TRP A 14 -23.04 4.49 -2.23
N MET A 15 -21.74 4.77 -2.16
CA MET A 15 -20.88 4.91 -3.35
C MET A 15 -20.63 3.61 -4.12
N LEU A 16 -20.99 2.44 -3.59
CA LEU A 16 -20.68 1.14 -4.21
C LEU A 16 -21.72 0.66 -5.25
N ASP A 17 -23.01 0.93 -5.03
CA ASP A 17 -24.10 0.44 -5.92
C ASP A 17 -25.36 1.35 -5.89
N GLU A 18 -25.27 2.56 -5.32
CA GLU A 18 -26.38 3.51 -5.03
C GLU A 18 -27.59 2.90 -4.28
N SER A 19 -27.42 1.70 -3.75
CA SER A 19 -28.42 0.87 -3.08
C SER A 19 -28.60 1.32 -1.62
N PHE A 20 -29.85 1.59 -1.21
CA PHE A 20 -30.18 1.89 0.18
C PHE A 20 -29.80 0.74 1.13
N SER A 21 -29.88 -0.50 0.66
CA SER A 21 -29.43 -1.69 1.38
C SER A 21 -27.93 -1.64 1.71
N ASP A 22 -27.10 -1.25 0.74
CA ASP A 22 -25.64 -1.29 0.88
C ASP A 22 -25.10 -0.08 1.62
N ALA A 23 -25.73 1.09 1.49
CA ALA A 23 -25.52 2.22 2.40
C ALA A 23 -25.83 1.84 3.87
N LEU A 24 -26.89 1.09 4.11
CA LEU A 24 -27.28 0.66 5.47
C LEU A 24 -26.37 -0.46 6.01
N LEU A 25 -25.92 -1.39 5.16
CA LEU A 25 -24.88 -2.38 5.51
C LEU A 25 -23.53 -1.70 5.81
N GLY A 26 -23.15 -0.70 5.01
CA GLY A 26 -21.96 0.12 5.24
C GLY A 26 -22.02 0.87 6.57
N ALA A 27 -23.17 1.47 6.90
CA ALA A 27 -23.41 2.11 8.20
C ALA A 27 -23.24 1.12 9.38
N LEU A 28 -23.79 -0.10 9.25
CA LEU A 28 -23.66 -1.16 10.25
C LEU A 28 -22.22 -1.65 10.40
N LEU A 29 -21.46 -1.78 9.30
CA LEU A 29 -20.02 -2.09 9.33
C LEU A 29 -19.23 -0.98 10.03
N GLY A 30 -19.53 0.28 9.73
CA GLY A 30 -18.93 1.45 10.40
C GLY A 30 -19.19 1.48 11.91
N LEU A 31 -20.42 1.16 12.33
CA LEU A 31 -20.74 0.96 13.76
C LEU A 31 -19.98 -0.23 14.34
N GLY A 32 -19.90 -1.36 13.65
CA GLY A 32 -19.19 -2.56 14.10
C GLY A 32 -17.71 -2.29 14.37
N ILE A 33 -17.02 -1.60 13.45
CA ILE A 33 -15.64 -1.14 13.62
C ILE A 33 -15.54 -0.16 14.80
N GLY A 34 -16.50 0.77 14.93
CA GLY A 34 -16.58 1.69 16.05
C GLY A 34 -16.77 1.00 17.42
N GLN A 35 -17.51 -0.10 17.48
CA GLN A 35 -17.64 -0.92 18.70
C GLN A 35 -16.37 -1.75 18.95
N ALA A 36 -15.75 -2.33 17.93
CA ALA A 36 -14.48 -3.06 18.08
C ALA A 36 -13.37 -2.20 18.71
N PHE A 37 -13.21 -0.95 18.26
CA PHE A 37 -12.25 0.00 18.88
C PHE A 37 -12.62 0.35 20.33
N ARG A 38 -13.91 0.40 20.69
CA ARG A 38 -14.36 0.62 22.07
C ARG A 38 -14.05 -0.59 22.94
N ILE A 39 -14.33 -1.80 22.45
CA ILE A 39 -14.04 -3.07 23.15
C ILE A 39 -12.53 -3.22 23.39
N GLY A 40 -11.68 -2.93 22.40
CA GLY A 40 -10.22 -2.99 22.55
C GLY A 40 -9.64 -1.97 23.55
N ARG A 41 -10.28 -0.81 23.73
CA ARG A 41 -9.93 0.13 24.80
C ARG A 41 -10.44 -0.32 26.18
N LEU A 42 -11.61 -0.94 26.24
CA LEU A 42 -12.16 -1.51 27.48
C LEU A 42 -11.34 -2.72 27.96
N SER A 43 -10.83 -3.57 27.05
CA SER A 43 -9.95 -4.67 27.44
C SER A 43 -8.63 -4.16 28.01
N SER A 44 -7.95 -3.20 27.37
CA SER A 44 -6.69 -2.65 27.91
C SER A 44 -6.87 -1.87 29.22
N GLN A 45 -8.06 -1.30 29.47
CA GLN A 45 -8.42 -0.78 30.79
C GLN A 45 -8.64 -1.89 31.83
N SER A 46 -9.35 -2.96 31.47
CA SER A 46 -9.60 -4.11 32.35
C SER A 46 -8.32 -4.88 32.71
N ASP A 47 -7.43 -5.09 31.74
CA ASP A 47 -6.12 -5.72 31.97
C ASP A 47 -5.24 -4.87 32.90
N ARG A 48 -5.27 -3.54 32.75
CA ARG A 48 -4.57 -2.62 33.66
C ARG A 48 -5.18 -2.60 35.07
N GLN A 49 -6.50 -2.73 35.19
CA GLN A 49 -7.17 -2.90 36.49
C GLN A 49 -6.83 -4.24 37.15
N ARG A 50 -6.74 -5.33 36.39
CA ARG A 50 -6.28 -6.64 36.90
C ARG A 50 -4.85 -6.58 37.43
N LEU A 51 -3.95 -5.95 36.69
CA LEU A 51 -2.55 -5.78 37.12
C LEU A 51 -2.45 -4.97 38.42
N LEU A 52 -3.29 -3.95 38.59
CA LEU A 52 -3.41 -3.19 39.85
C LEU A 52 -4.01 -4.01 40.99
N LEU A 53 -5.00 -4.89 40.73
CA LEU A 53 -5.57 -5.80 41.72
C LEU A 53 -4.56 -6.88 42.15
N GLU A 54 -3.81 -7.46 41.21
CA GLU A 54 -2.74 -8.42 41.49
C GLU A 54 -1.62 -7.77 42.32
N GLN A 55 -1.22 -6.54 41.98
CA GLN A 55 -0.27 -5.76 42.79
C GLN A 55 -0.81 -5.45 44.20
N ALA A 56 -2.07 -5.04 44.32
CA ALA A 56 -2.71 -4.78 45.61
C ALA A 56 -2.81 -6.05 46.46
N GLN A 57 -3.09 -7.20 45.85
CA GLN A 57 -3.23 -8.49 46.54
C GLN A 57 -1.86 -9.07 46.96
N VAL A 58 -0.81 -8.87 46.16
CA VAL A 58 0.58 -9.14 46.57
C VAL A 58 1.00 -8.23 47.73
N ALA A 59 0.66 -6.94 47.68
CA ALA A 59 0.93 -6.00 48.77
C ALA A 59 0.18 -6.38 50.06
N LEU A 60 -1.09 -6.79 49.95
CA LEU A 60 -1.90 -7.25 51.08
C LEU A 60 -1.29 -8.51 51.72
N ASN A 61 -0.88 -9.49 50.91
CA ASN A 61 -0.20 -10.70 51.38
C ASN A 61 1.13 -10.36 52.08
N ALA A 62 1.91 -9.41 51.56
CA ALA A 62 3.17 -8.97 52.17
C ALA A 62 2.94 -8.22 53.50
N VAL A 63 1.87 -7.43 53.61
CA VAL A 63 1.44 -6.82 54.88
C VAL A 63 1.00 -7.90 55.87
N GLN A 64 0.20 -8.88 55.44
CA GLN A 64 -0.26 -9.98 56.28
C GLN A 64 0.92 -10.85 56.79
N GLN A 65 1.94 -11.09 55.96
CA GLN A 65 3.18 -11.76 56.37
C GLN A 65 3.98 -10.92 57.40
N ARG A 66 4.08 -9.60 57.22
CA ARG A 66 4.72 -8.71 58.20
C ARG A 66 3.95 -8.66 59.52
N LEU A 67 2.62 -8.64 59.47
CA LEU A 67 1.77 -8.66 60.65
C LEU A 67 1.94 -9.97 61.43
N ALA A 68 1.87 -11.11 60.73
CA ALA A 68 2.11 -12.43 61.32
C ALA A 68 3.51 -12.56 61.93
N LEU A 69 4.55 -12.01 61.28
CA LEU A 69 5.90 -11.96 61.86
C LEU A 69 5.96 -11.12 63.15
N LEU A 70 5.26 -9.99 63.20
CA LEU A 70 5.18 -9.13 64.40
C LEU A 70 4.37 -9.76 65.54
N GLU A 71 3.28 -10.46 65.21
CA GLU A 71 2.47 -11.23 66.16
C GLU A 71 3.24 -12.45 66.71
N MET A 72 4.08 -13.09 65.88
CA MET A 72 5.01 -14.14 66.33
C MET A 72 6.20 -13.57 67.13
N SER A 73 6.65 -12.34 66.86
CA SER A 73 7.77 -11.70 67.58
C SER A 73 7.34 -10.92 68.83
N GLY A 74 6.39 -11.45 69.60
CA GLY A 74 5.89 -10.83 70.83
C GLY A 74 6.86 -10.94 72.02
N VAL A 75 7.89 -10.08 72.10
CA VAL A 75 8.84 -10.00 73.23
C VAL A 75 9.11 -8.55 73.65
N LYS A 76 9.23 -8.32 74.96
CA LYS A 76 9.63 -7.04 75.58
C LYS A 76 11.14 -6.79 75.44
N ALA A 77 11.54 -5.51 75.49
CA ALA A 77 12.95 -5.13 75.49
C ALA A 77 13.72 -5.62 76.74
N PRO A 78 15.04 -5.88 76.61
CA PRO A 78 16.02 -5.81 77.68
C PRO A 78 16.80 -4.48 77.65
N GLU A 79 17.39 -4.09 78.77
CA GLU A 79 18.09 -2.81 78.97
C GLU A 79 19.62 -2.91 78.81
N ALA A 80 20.23 -1.74 78.55
CA ALA A 80 21.57 -1.28 78.92
C ALA A 80 22.78 -2.26 79.00
N SER A 81 23.82 -1.94 78.22
CA SER A 81 25.24 -2.22 78.56
C SER A 81 26.12 -1.06 78.10
N GLN A 82 26.86 -0.45 79.03
CA GLN A 82 27.83 0.65 78.89
C GLN A 82 28.73 0.64 80.16
N PRO A 83 29.87 1.37 80.22
CA PRO A 83 30.65 2.04 79.15
C PRO A 83 32.15 1.66 79.17
N GLU A 84 32.94 2.15 78.20
CA GLU A 84 34.28 2.76 78.38
C GLU A 84 34.91 3.14 77.02
N ALA A 85 35.91 4.03 76.94
CA ALA A 85 35.85 5.49 77.14
C ALA A 85 37.18 6.14 76.70
N ILE A 86 37.18 6.98 75.65
CA ILE A 86 38.29 7.93 75.36
C ILE A 86 37.68 9.26 74.87
N HIS A 87 38.15 10.36 75.47
CA HIS A 87 37.90 11.78 75.16
C HIS A 87 39.24 12.46 74.79
N PRO A 88 39.35 13.76 74.39
CA PRO A 88 38.33 14.80 74.19
C PRO A 88 38.30 15.21 72.67
N GLU A 89 38.16 16.43 72.12
CA GLU A 89 38.10 17.83 72.62
C GLU A 89 37.28 18.72 71.65
N VAL A 90 37.74 19.93 71.32
CA VAL A 90 36.95 21.04 70.76
C VAL A 90 37.64 21.77 69.59
N SER A 91 36.89 22.07 68.52
CA SER A 91 36.97 23.32 67.74
C SER A 91 35.74 23.52 66.82
N GLN A 92 35.39 24.78 66.55
CA GLN A 92 34.29 25.26 65.71
C GLN A 92 34.82 26.40 64.80
N PRO A 93 34.06 26.93 63.81
CA PRO A 93 33.14 26.30 62.85
C PRO A 93 33.41 26.78 61.38
N VAL A 94 32.51 26.39 60.45
CA VAL A 94 32.33 26.95 59.08
C VAL A 94 33.40 26.66 58.01
N ALA A 95 33.07 25.76 57.07
CA ALA A 95 33.26 25.95 55.63
C ALA A 95 32.39 24.93 54.85
N THR A 96 31.84 25.30 53.69
CA THR A 96 31.12 24.40 52.78
C THR A 96 32.08 23.77 51.76
N PRO A 97 32.04 22.44 51.52
CA PRO A 97 32.69 21.85 50.35
C PRO A 97 31.77 21.99 49.13
N GLU A 98 32.22 22.83 48.19
CA GLU A 98 31.67 22.96 46.85
C GLU A 98 32.01 21.71 46.03
N PHE A 99 31.02 21.10 45.36
CA PHE A 99 31.25 19.92 44.50
C PHE A 99 31.10 20.29 43.02
N ILE A 100 32.15 20.00 42.27
CA ILE A 100 32.31 20.39 40.87
C ILE A 100 31.31 19.63 39.99
N LEU A 101 30.55 20.38 39.19
CA LEU A 101 29.89 19.86 37.99
C LEU A 101 30.91 19.91 36.85
N ASP A 102 31.13 18.78 36.18
CA ASP A 102 31.76 18.72 34.88
C ASP A 102 30.85 17.91 33.95
N GLU A 103 30.61 18.42 32.75
CA GLU A 103 29.62 17.90 31.80
C GLU A 103 30.24 16.95 30.77
N ILE A 104 29.44 16.03 30.25
CA ILE A 104 29.30 15.79 28.80
C ILE A 104 28.00 15.00 28.55
N PRO A 105 27.19 15.34 27.52
CA PRO A 105 25.74 15.20 27.64
C PRO A 105 25.11 14.09 26.78
N VAL A 106 23.98 13.57 27.23
CA VAL A 106 23.08 12.73 26.42
C VAL A 106 22.07 13.63 25.71
N GLN A 107 22.07 13.62 24.37
CA GLN A 107 21.20 14.48 23.56
C GLN A 107 19.76 13.94 23.46
N THR A 108 18.78 14.81 23.67
CA THR A 108 17.38 14.63 23.29
C THR A 108 17.13 15.21 21.89
N PRO A 109 16.28 14.57 21.05
CA PRO A 109 15.80 15.16 19.80
C PRO A 109 14.40 15.74 19.97
N GLU A 110 14.28 16.94 20.54
CA GLU A 110 13.04 17.73 20.46
C GLU A 110 13.02 18.58 19.18
N LEU A 111 11.92 18.54 18.41
CA LEU A 111 11.71 19.49 17.31
C LEU A 111 11.04 20.76 17.85
N ILE A 112 11.83 21.80 18.04
CA ILE A 112 11.35 23.18 18.22
C ILE A 112 11.40 23.90 16.87
N TRP A 113 10.35 24.65 16.54
CA TRP A 113 10.31 25.58 15.41
C TRP A 113 10.06 26.99 15.93
N GLU A 114 11.10 27.83 15.94
CA GLU A 114 10.99 29.28 16.06
C GLU A 114 11.66 29.96 14.84
N LEU A 115 11.23 31.18 14.50
CA LEU A 115 11.55 31.84 13.22
C LEU A 115 12.61 32.95 13.35
N PRO A 116 13.58 33.01 12.42
CA PRO A 116 14.32 34.22 12.09
C PRO A 116 14.23 34.61 10.59
N PRO A 117 14.20 35.92 10.22
CA PRO A 117 14.15 36.37 8.83
C PRO A 117 15.50 36.74 8.18
N GLU A 118 15.68 36.26 6.94
CA GLU A 118 16.41 36.81 5.76
C GLU A 118 17.85 37.37 5.82
N LEU A 119 18.71 36.85 4.92
CA LEU A 119 19.33 37.59 3.80
C LEU A 119 19.86 36.60 2.70
N GLU A 120 20.60 37.06 1.68
CA GLU A 120 20.88 36.38 0.38
C GLU A 120 22.29 35.70 0.23
N PRO A 121 22.76 35.15 -0.94
CA PRO A 121 22.20 35.07 -2.33
C PRO A 121 22.29 33.71 -3.13
N ILE A 122 21.40 33.56 -4.13
CA ILE A 122 21.57 33.14 -5.58
C ILE A 122 22.59 31.99 -5.94
N THR A 123 22.29 30.86 -6.65
CA THR A 123 22.05 30.68 -8.13
C THR A 123 21.71 29.22 -8.60
N ALA A 124 21.05 29.05 -9.78
CA ALA A 124 21.22 28.01 -10.86
C ALA A 124 20.69 26.51 -10.84
N ALA A 125 19.51 26.30 -11.46
CA ALA A 125 19.14 25.41 -12.61
C ALA A 125 19.33 23.84 -12.75
N ALA A 126 18.19 23.12 -12.94
CA ALA A 126 17.81 22.00 -13.89
C ALA A 126 18.65 20.67 -14.03
N SER A 127 18.15 19.47 -14.47
CA SER A 127 17.02 19.08 -15.35
C SER A 127 16.65 17.55 -15.32
N GLU A 128 15.43 17.15 -15.77
CA GLU A 128 14.99 15.85 -16.41
C GLU A 128 15.12 14.45 -15.70
N ALA A 129 14.39 13.35 -16.02
CA ALA A 129 13.18 13.03 -16.83
C ALA A 129 12.55 11.62 -16.44
N SER A 130 11.58 11.07 -17.21
CA SER A 130 10.70 9.92 -16.84
C SER A 130 10.16 9.07 -18.03
N ARG A 131 9.28 8.05 -17.76
CA ARG A 131 8.24 7.34 -18.62
C ARG A 131 8.29 5.76 -18.57
N PRO A 132 7.41 4.97 -19.24
CA PRO A 132 5.94 4.80 -19.03
C PRO A 132 5.44 3.31 -19.16
N LEU A 133 4.12 3.04 -19.09
CA LEU A 133 3.39 1.92 -19.79
C LEU A 133 1.85 2.24 -19.88
N PRO A 134 1.01 1.50 -20.64
CA PRO A 134 -0.17 2.06 -21.34
C PRO A 134 -1.56 1.59 -20.85
N ALA A 135 -2.60 1.86 -21.65
CA ALA A 135 -4.02 1.85 -21.28
C ALA A 135 -4.93 0.84 -22.05
N ASP A 136 -6.15 0.73 -21.52
CA ASP A 136 -7.44 0.32 -22.11
C ASP A 136 -7.68 -1.09 -22.68
N VAL A 137 -8.89 -1.57 -22.40
CA VAL A 137 -9.50 -2.81 -22.88
C VAL A 137 -11.02 -2.56 -23.05
N TRP A 138 -11.64 -3.18 -24.05
CA TRP A 138 -13.09 -3.15 -24.35
C TRP A 138 -13.69 -1.84 -24.90
N THR A 139 -13.78 -1.76 -26.22
CA THR A 139 -14.89 -1.08 -26.91
C THR A 139 -15.89 -2.12 -27.45
N PRO A 140 -17.19 -1.92 -27.20
CA PRO A 140 -18.26 -2.50 -28.01
C PRO A 140 -19.08 -1.41 -28.73
N GLU A 141 -19.69 -1.79 -29.85
CA GLU A 141 -20.28 -0.88 -30.86
C GLU A 141 -21.79 -0.59 -30.60
N PRO A 142 -22.34 0.59 -30.99
CA PRO A 142 -23.63 1.05 -30.48
C PRO A 142 -24.85 0.67 -31.35
N VAL A 143 -26.03 0.61 -30.70
CA VAL A 143 -27.34 0.52 -31.37
C VAL A 143 -28.08 1.86 -31.26
N ALA A 144 -28.68 2.31 -32.36
CA ALA A 144 -29.33 3.62 -32.45
C ALA A 144 -30.63 3.76 -31.62
N ARG A 145 -30.99 5.01 -31.30
CA ARG A 145 -32.27 5.41 -30.70
C ARG A 145 -32.80 6.69 -31.34
N GLU A 146 -34.12 6.83 -31.37
CA GLU A 146 -34.84 7.94 -32.00
C GLU A 146 -34.65 9.32 -31.32
N PRO A 147 -34.81 10.43 -32.05
CA PRO A 147 -34.49 11.77 -31.57
C PRO A 147 -35.51 12.30 -30.55
N ARG A 148 -35.09 12.34 -29.27
CA ARG A 148 -35.82 13.01 -28.19
C ARG A 148 -35.69 14.54 -28.32
N LYS A 149 -36.79 15.29 -28.20
CA LYS A 149 -36.73 16.78 -28.15
C LYS A 149 -35.75 17.24 -27.06
N PRO A 150 -34.94 18.29 -27.30
CA PRO A 150 -33.98 18.77 -26.30
C PRO A 150 -34.67 19.16 -25.00
N ALA A 151 -34.17 18.67 -23.87
CA ALA A 151 -34.44 19.31 -22.59
C ALA A 151 -33.74 20.67 -22.59
N ALA A 152 -34.35 21.69 -21.96
CA ALA A 152 -33.65 22.93 -21.67
C ALA A 152 -32.35 22.60 -20.88
N PRO A 153 -31.22 23.26 -21.19
CA PRO A 153 -29.94 22.92 -20.56
C PRO A 153 -30.06 23.08 -19.05
N ARG A 154 -29.62 22.05 -18.30
CA ARG A 154 -29.48 22.15 -16.85
C ARG A 154 -28.61 23.36 -16.53
N GLU A 155 -29.13 24.24 -15.69
CA GLU A 155 -28.36 25.36 -15.17
C GLU A 155 -27.08 24.85 -14.49
N PRO A 156 -25.88 25.40 -14.82
CA PRO A 156 -24.62 24.90 -14.30
C PRO A 156 -24.56 25.03 -12.78
N ASN A 157 -23.98 24.03 -12.12
CA ASN A 157 -23.95 23.91 -10.66
C ASN A 157 -23.18 25.08 -10.02
N ILE A 158 -23.36 25.32 -8.73
CA ILE A 158 -22.70 26.43 -8.02
C ILE A 158 -21.17 26.31 -8.13
N PHE A 159 -20.65 25.08 -8.02
CA PHE A 159 -19.24 24.77 -8.27
C PHE A 159 -18.83 25.01 -9.73
N ASP A 160 -19.63 24.62 -10.72
CA ASP A 160 -19.31 24.87 -12.14
C ASP A 160 -19.27 26.37 -12.47
N ARG A 161 -20.18 27.16 -11.87
CA ARG A 161 -20.17 28.63 -11.98
C ARG A 161 -18.94 29.23 -11.29
N ALA A 162 -18.56 28.74 -10.11
CA ALA A 162 -17.35 29.17 -9.40
C ALA A 162 -16.07 28.83 -10.17
N VAL A 163 -15.96 27.59 -10.69
CA VAL A 163 -14.81 27.12 -11.48
C VAL A 163 -14.74 27.81 -12.84
N THR A 164 -15.86 28.00 -13.53
CA THR A 164 -15.90 28.74 -14.81
C THR A 164 -15.63 30.23 -14.59
N GLY A 165 -16.14 30.81 -13.50
CA GLY A 165 -15.82 32.17 -13.06
C GLY A 165 -14.34 32.35 -12.75
N ALA A 166 -13.74 31.42 -12.01
CA ALA A 166 -12.30 31.39 -11.74
C ALA A 166 -11.48 31.21 -13.03
N ARG A 167 -11.87 30.30 -13.92
CA ARG A 167 -11.21 30.10 -15.23
C ARG A 167 -11.29 31.36 -16.09
N ASN A 168 -12.42 32.04 -16.13
CA ASN A 168 -12.58 33.29 -16.87
C ASN A 168 -11.90 34.49 -16.17
N TRP A 169 -11.68 34.43 -14.85
CA TRP A 169 -10.86 35.40 -14.12
C TRP A 169 -9.36 35.20 -14.40
N LEU A 170 -8.90 33.95 -14.51
CA LEU A 170 -7.50 33.54 -14.63
C LEU A 170 -7.02 33.42 -16.10
N PHE A 171 -7.93 33.27 -17.07
CA PHE A 171 -7.63 33.15 -18.51
C PHE A 171 -8.44 34.11 -19.42
N GLY A 172 -9.33 34.94 -18.88
CA GLY A 172 -10.11 35.91 -19.67
C GLY A 172 -9.31 37.14 -20.12
N GLY A 173 -9.83 37.89 -21.09
CA GLY A 173 -9.14 38.97 -21.84
C GLY A 173 -8.70 40.23 -21.08
N ASN A 174 -8.39 40.15 -19.79
CA ASN A 174 -7.69 41.19 -19.03
C ASN A 174 -6.61 40.60 -18.09
N THR A 175 -6.14 39.38 -18.39
CA THR A 175 -5.07 38.67 -17.68
C THR A 175 -3.74 39.42 -17.70
N VAL A 176 -3.36 40.02 -18.83
CA VAL A 176 -2.09 40.76 -18.96
C VAL A 176 -1.99 41.89 -17.91
N LEU A 177 -3.09 42.60 -17.66
CA LEU A 177 -3.15 43.63 -16.61
C LEU A 177 -3.01 43.02 -15.20
N ARG A 178 -3.68 41.90 -14.93
CA ARG A 178 -3.66 41.21 -13.62
C ARG A 178 -2.29 40.60 -13.31
N VAL A 179 -1.70 39.91 -14.29
CA VAL A 179 -0.33 39.37 -14.22
C VAL A 179 0.68 40.51 -14.13
N GLY A 180 0.47 41.62 -14.85
CA GLY A 180 1.29 42.84 -14.73
C GLY A 180 1.29 43.42 -13.31
N VAL A 181 0.14 43.50 -12.63
CA VAL A 181 0.06 43.93 -11.22
C VAL A 181 0.78 42.97 -10.28
N VAL A 182 0.66 41.65 -10.49
CA VAL A 182 1.38 40.63 -9.68
C VAL A 182 2.88 40.66 -9.92
N LEU A 183 3.33 40.84 -11.17
CA LEU A 183 4.75 41.00 -11.52
C LEU A 183 5.33 42.31 -10.98
N LEU A 184 4.56 43.41 -10.97
CA LEU A 184 4.99 44.68 -10.41
C LEU A 184 5.12 44.57 -8.87
N PHE A 185 4.20 43.86 -8.21
CA PHE A 185 4.27 43.55 -6.78
C PHE A 185 5.49 42.69 -6.42
N LEU A 186 5.74 41.60 -7.16
CA LEU A 186 6.94 40.76 -7.00
C LEU A 186 8.24 41.53 -7.31
N GLY A 187 8.25 42.32 -8.38
CA GLY A 187 9.37 43.18 -8.76
C GLY A 187 9.71 44.20 -7.68
N LEU A 188 8.70 44.80 -7.03
CA LEU A 188 8.90 45.70 -5.90
C LEU A 188 9.54 44.98 -4.70
N ALA A 189 9.14 43.74 -4.42
CA ALA A 189 9.71 42.94 -3.32
C ALA A 189 11.19 42.60 -3.56
N PHE A 190 11.55 42.12 -4.76
CA PHE A 190 12.95 41.85 -5.11
C PHE A 190 13.79 43.14 -5.18
N LEU A 191 13.22 44.25 -5.67
CA LEU A 191 13.92 45.55 -5.70
C LEU A 191 14.14 46.10 -4.28
N LEU A 192 13.22 45.88 -3.34
CA LEU A 192 13.40 46.23 -1.92
C LEU A 192 14.55 45.43 -1.28
N ARG A 193 14.68 44.15 -1.63
CA ARG A 193 15.72 43.23 -1.15
C ARG A 193 17.09 43.57 -1.74
N TYR A 194 17.18 43.81 -3.04
CA TYR A 194 18.40 44.31 -3.69
C TYR A 194 18.81 45.72 -3.18
N ALA A 195 17.84 46.60 -2.91
CA ALA A 195 18.12 47.93 -2.37
C ALA A 195 18.60 47.90 -0.91
N THR A 196 18.26 46.87 -0.12
CA THR A 196 18.72 46.76 1.27
C THR A 196 20.16 46.29 1.40
N GLU A 197 20.73 45.65 0.37
CA GLU A 197 22.16 45.32 0.30
C GLU A 197 23.04 46.48 -0.18
N GLY A 198 22.47 47.61 -0.61
CA GLY A 198 23.23 48.71 -1.22
C GLY A 198 22.85 50.16 -0.87
N MET A 199 21.67 50.46 -0.30
CA MET A 199 21.20 51.85 -0.13
C MET A 199 20.48 52.12 1.21
N VAL A 200 20.79 53.27 1.81
CA VAL A 200 20.28 53.69 3.13
C VAL A 200 19.08 54.65 3.00
N VAL A 201 17.87 54.16 3.31
CA VAL A 201 16.62 54.97 3.35
C VAL A 201 15.80 54.63 4.60
N PRO A 202 15.35 55.60 5.42
CA PRO A 202 14.52 55.37 6.62
C PRO A 202 13.23 54.60 6.33
N ILE A 203 12.77 53.77 7.27
CA ILE A 203 11.67 52.81 7.07
C ILE A 203 10.31 53.51 6.99
N GLU A 204 10.15 54.61 7.74
CA GLU A 204 8.96 55.44 7.81
C GLU A 204 8.61 56.01 6.42
N MET A 205 9.61 56.49 5.68
CA MET A 205 9.43 56.99 4.32
C MET A 205 9.08 55.88 3.31
N ARG A 206 9.50 54.62 3.55
CA ARG A 206 9.09 53.48 2.72
C ARG A 206 7.59 53.23 2.86
N TYR A 207 7.07 53.16 4.10
CA TYR A 207 5.64 52.98 4.36
C TYR A 207 4.80 54.19 3.96
N ALA A 208 5.28 55.41 4.16
CA ALA A 208 4.63 56.62 3.66
C ALA A 208 4.55 56.64 2.12
N GLY A 209 5.59 56.19 1.42
CA GLY A 209 5.59 56.06 -0.04
C GLY A 209 4.55 55.05 -0.55
N VAL A 210 4.43 53.88 0.09
CA VAL A 210 3.39 52.89 -0.24
C VAL A 210 1.98 53.46 0.04
N ALA A 211 1.77 54.09 1.19
CA ALA A 211 0.48 54.73 1.53
C ALA A 211 0.10 55.84 0.52
N ALA A 212 1.05 56.68 0.14
CA ALA A 212 0.86 57.72 -0.87
C ALA A 212 0.52 57.12 -2.24
N SER A 213 1.17 56.02 -2.64
CA SER A 213 0.82 55.30 -3.88
C SER A 213 -0.61 54.77 -3.86
N ALA A 214 -1.08 54.25 -2.72
CA ALA A 214 -2.42 53.69 -2.57
C ALA A 214 -3.52 54.76 -2.60
N LEU A 215 -3.26 55.92 -2.00
CA LEU A 215 -4.09 57.13 -2.15
C LEU A 215 -4.07 57.65 -3.60
N GLY A 216 -2.93 57.57 -4.29
CA GLY A 216 -2.81 57.86 -5.73
C GLY A 216 -3.69 56.95 -6.59
N LEU A 217 -3.69 55.63 -6.33
CA LEU A 217 -4.58 54.66 -7.01
C LEU A 217 -6.05 54.98 -6.77
N LEU A 218 -6.42 55.43 -5.56
CA LEU A 218 -7.78 55.87 -5.23
C LEU A 218 -8.17 57.17 -5.96
N GLY A 219 -7.29 58.17 -5.98
CA GLY A 219 -7.52 59.43 -6.70
C GLY A 219 -7.65 59.24 -8.22
N LEU A 220 -6.76 58.44 -8.81
CA LEU A 220 -6.85 58.02 -10.21
C LEU A 220 -8.13 57.22 -10.48
N GLY A 221 -8.49 56.30 -9.58
CA GLY A 221 -9.72 55.52 -9.68
C GLY A 221 -10.99 56.38 -9.59
N TRP A 222 -10.98 57.45 -8.79
CA TRP A 222 -12.07 58.43 -8.72
C TRP A 222 -12.15 59.28 -9.99
N TRP A 223 -11.01 59.72 -10.55
CA TRP A 223 -10.98 60.46 -11.81
C TRP A 223 -11.45 59.62 -13.01
N LEU A 224 -11.02 58.36 -13.11
CA LEU A 224 -11.36 57.46 -14.22
C LEU A 224 -12.83 56.99 -14.22
N ARG A 225 -13.58 57.16 -13.13
CA ARG A 225 -14.96 56.60 -12.99
C ARG A 225 -15.90 57.01 -14.14
N HIS A 226 -15.79 58.24 -14.62
CA HIS A 226 -16.62 58.77 -15.72
C HIS A 226 -16.16 58.33 -17.12
N ARG A 227 -14.94 57.77 -17.26
CA ARG A 227 -14.39 57.25 -18.53
C ARG A 227 -14.48 55.73 -18.64
N ASN A 228 -14.20 55.01 -17.56
CA ASN A 228 -14.30 53.55 -17.52
C ASN A 228 -14.57 53.08 -16.08
N ASN A 229 -15.85 52.98 -15.71
CA ASN A 229 -16.27 52.60 -14.37
C ASN A 229 -15.72 51.22 -13.92
N HIS A 230 -15.64 50.23 -14.82
CA HIS A 230 -15.10 48.91 -14.48
C HIS A 230 -13.61 48.94 -14.14
N TYR A 231 -12.82 49.75 -14.85
CA TYR A 231 -11.39 49.94 -14.54
C TYR A 231 -11.22 50.77 -13.26
N ALA A 232 -12.01 51.83 -13.09
CA ALA A 232 -12.03 52.66 -11.89
C ALA A 232 -12.30 51.84 -10.62
N LEU A 233 -13.33 51.00 -10.61
CA LEU A 233 -13.68 50.14 -9.47
C LEU A 233 -12.56 49.14 -9.11
N MET A 234 -11.85 48.58 -10.11
CA MET A 234 -10.69 47.72 -9.85
C MET A 234 -9.51 48.51 -9.24
N LEU A 235 -9.25 49.73 -9.73
CA LEU A 235 -8.17 50.57 -9.22
C LEU A 235 -8.44 51.06 -7.79
N GLN A 236 -9.69 51.48 -7.50
CA GLN A 236 -10.14 51.84 -6.16
C GLN A 236 -10.08 50.64 -5.21
N GLY A 237 -10.56 49.46 -5.61
CA GLY A 237 -10.48 48.24 -4.80
C GLY A 237 -9.04 47.83 -4.48
N THR A 238 -8.12 47.99 -5.44
CA THR A 238 -6.68 47.75 -5.22
C THR A 238 -6.09 48.78 -4.25
N GLY A 239 -6.40 50.07 -4.40
CA GLY A 239 -5.95 51.11 -3.47
C GLY A 239 -6.44 50.89 -2.03
N ILE A 240 -7.70 50.50 -1.85
CA ILE A 240 -8.24 50.09 -0.53
C ILE A 240 -7.45 48.90 0.03
N ALA A 241 -7.24 47.84 -0.75
CA ALA A 241 -6.51 46.65 -0.29
C ALA A 241 -5.06 46.95 0.11
N VAL A 242 -4.36 47.81 -0.65
CA VAL A 242 -3.00 48.25 -0.29
C VAL A 242 -3.01 49.07 0.99
N LEU A 243 -4.00 49.94 1.24
CA LEU A 243 -4.12 50.66 2.52
C LEU A 243 -4.30 49.71 3.71
N TYR A 244 -5.17 48.69 3.62
CA TYR A 244 -5.31 47.66 4.67
C TYR A 244 -3.98 46.97 4.97
N LEU A 245 -3.26 46.52 3.93
CA LEU A 245 -1.97 45.84 4.08
C LEU A 245 -0.88 46.77 4.63
N THR A 246 -0.90 48.05 4.25
CA THR A 246 0.06 49.06 4.72
C THR A 246 -0.12 49.35 6.21
N VAL A 247 -1.37 49.56 6.67
CA VAL A 247 -1.68 49.76 8.09
C VAL A 247 -1.34 48.51 8.92
N PHE A 248 -1.62 47.31 8.40
CA PHE A 248 -1.25 46.06 9.05
C PHE A 248 0.27 45.87 9.17
N ALA A 249 1.03 46.14 8.09
CA ALA A 249 2.48 46.03 8.08
C ALA A 249 3.15 47.06 9.01
N ALA A 250 2.69 48.31 9.00
CA ALA A 250 3.16 49.39 9.87
C ALA A 250 2.71 49.27 11.33
N MET A 251 1.87 48.29 11.66
CA MET A 251 1.55 47.91 13.04
C MET A 251 2.32 46.66 13.49
N ARG A 252 2.50 45.67 12.60
CA ARG A 252 2.90 44.30 12.97
C ARG A 252 4.26 43.82 12.45
N LEU A 253 4.79 44.39 11.37
CA LEU A 253 6.11 44.04 10.83
C LEU A 253 7.19 45.03 11.29
N HIS A 254 6.83 46.31 11.34
CA HIS A 254 7.61 47.35 12.00
C HIS A 254 6.62 48.13 12.87
N PRO A 255 6.79 48.23 14.21
CA PRO A 255 5.80 48.80 15.11
C PRO A 255 5.82 50.34 15.05
N LEU A 256 5.34 50.90 13.93
CA LEU A 256 5.23 52.34 13.67
C LEU A 256 3.85 52.89 14.09
N LEU A 257 2.85 52.02 14.24
CA LEU A 257 1.47 52.34 14.62
C LEU A 257 1.04 51.51 15.84
N ASP A 258 0.51 52.18 16.85
CA ASP A 258 -0.19 51.55 17.97
C ASP A 258 -1.45 50.80 17.47
N PRO A 259 -1.80 49.62 18.02
CA PRO A 259 -3.00 48.86 17.63
C PRO A 259 -4.32 49.66 17.69
N THR A 260 -4.44 50.63 18.59
CA THR A 260 -5.62 51.52 18.69
C THR A 260 -5.68 52.50 17.53
N ALA A 261 -4.55 53.10 17.14
CA ALA A 261 -4.42 53.96 15.98
C ALA A 261 -4.61 53.18 14.67
N ALA A 262 -4.06 51.96 14.60
CA ALA A 262 -4.26 51.05 13.47
C ALA A 262 -5.75 50.66 13.31
N LEU A 263 -6.44 50.28 14.40
CA LEU A 263 -7.88 50.01 14.37
C LEU A 263 -8.68 51.25 13.93
N GLY A 264 -8.35 52.44 14.44
CA GLY A 264 -8.97 53.69 14.02
C GLY A 264 -8.80 53.97 12.52
N LEU A 265 -7.60 53.77 11.98
CA LEU A 265 -7.31 53.90 10.54
C LEU A 265 -8.05 52.85 9.70
N LEU A 266 -8.10 51.59 10.14
CA LEU A 266 -8.87 50.56 9.44
C LEU A 266 -10.36 50.88 9.43
N VAL A 267 -10.94 51.38 10.53
CA VAL A 267 -12.35 51.81 10.58
C VAL A 267 -12.60 53.04 9.70
N ALA A 268 -11.68 53.99 9.64
CA ALA A 268 -11.77 55.09 8.67
C ALA A 268 -11.79 54.57 7.21
N VAL A 269 -10.97 53.57 6.90
CA VAL A 269 -10.94 52.91 5.59
C VAL A 269 -12.21 52.09 5.32
N THR A 270 -12.81 51.38 6.30
CA THR A 270 -14.09 50.67 6.10
C THR A 270 -15.22 51.64 5.77
N VAL A 271 -15.35 52.73 6.53
CA VAL A 271 -16.40 53.74 6.36
C VAL A 271 -16.22 54.48 5.03
N PHE A 272 -15.00 54.89 4.69
CA PHE A 272 -14.70 55.51 3.39
C PHE A 272 -15.02 54.56 2.21
N SER A 273 -14.67 53.27 2.34
CA SER A 273 -14.99 52.25 1.34
C SER A 273 -16.50 52.02 1.19
N ALA A 274 -17.25 52.05 2.29
CA ALA A 274 -18.72 51.93 2.29
C ALA A 274 -19.39 53.16 1.64
N ILE A 275 -18.89 54.37 1.90
CA ILE A 275 -19.34 55.59 1.23
C ILE A 275 -19.05 55.53 -0.27
N LEU A 276 -17.84 55.10 -0.68
CA LEU A 276 -17.50 54.88 -2.09
C LEU A 276 -18.37 53.80 -2.75
N ALA A 277 -18.79 52.78 -2.01
CA ALA A 277 -19.69 51.73 -2.51
C ALA A 277 -21.11 52.25 -2.77
N ILE A 278 -21.68 52.99 -1.80
CA ILE A 278 -23.04 53.56 -1.90
C ILE A 278 -23.09 54.65 -2.99
N THR A 279 -22.11 55.55 -3.03
CA THR A 279 -22.07 56.66 -4.01
C THR A 279 -21.82 56.23 -5.45
N GLN A 280 -21.33 55.01 -5.69
CA GLN A 280 -21.11 54.43 -7.02
C GLN A 280 -22.00 53.20 -7.30
N ASP A 281 -23.03 52.97 -6.47
CA ASP A 281 -23.97 51.84 -6.50
C ASP A 281 -23.31 50.45 -6.71
N SER A 282 -22.13 50.27 -6.09
CA SER A 282 -21.20 49.18 -6.41
C SER A 282 -21.19 48.08 -5.36
N LEU A 283 -21.88 46.98 -5.66
CA LEU A 283 -21.89 45.76 -4.85
C LEU A 283 -20.47 45.22 -4.58
N ALA A 284 -19.55 45.37 -5.53
CA ALA A 284 -18.16 44.90 -5.38
C ALA A 284 -17.42 45.66 -4.28
N LEU A 285 -17.55 46.99 -4.24
CA LEU A 285 -16.98 47.81 -3.15
C LEU A 285 -17.71 47.56 -1.83
N ALA A 286 -19.03 47.35 -1.85
CA ALA A 286 -19.80 47.04 -0.63
C ALA A 286 -19.34 45.72 0.01
N CYS A 287 -19.12 44.67 -0.79
CA CYS A 287 -18.59 43.40 -0.31
C CYS A 287 -17.14 43.55 0.19
N ALA A 288 -16.30 44.32 -0.49
CA ALA A 288 -14.93 44.58 -0.04
C ALA A 288 -14.88 45.36 1.29
N ALA A 289 -15.73 46.38 1.45
CA ALA A 289 -15.87 47.15 2.69
C ALA A 289 -16.37 46.28 3.86
N ALA A 290 -17.35 45.41 3.62
CA ALA A 290 -17.87 44.49 4.63
C ALA A 290 -16.84 43.43 5.04
N LEU A 291 -16.15 42.80 4.08
CA LEU A 291 -15.08 41.84 4.36
C LEU A 291 -13.92 42.48 5.13
N GLY A 292 -13.47 43.67 4.72
CA GLY A 292 -12.45 44.44 5.44
C GLY A 292 -12.89 44.83 6.85
N GLY A 293 -14.18 45.16 7.04
CA GLY A 293 -14.75 45.47 8.35
C GLY A 293 -14.76 44.29 9.31
N PHE A 294 -15.23 43.10 8.87
CA PHE A 294 -15.14 41.90 9.72
C PHE A 294 -13.70 41.44 9.96
N ALA A 295 -12.77 41.73 9.03
CA ALA A 295 -11.36 41.42 9.19
C ALA A 295 -10.62 42.38 10.14
N ALA A 296 -10.97 43.66 10.20
CA ALA A 296 -10.19 44.68 10.91
C ALA A 296 -9.93 44.35 12.40
N PRO A 297 -10.93 43.97 13.24
CA PRO A 297 -10.68 43.58 14.63
C PRO A 297 -9.83 42.30 14.78
N ILE A 298 -9.86 41.41 13.79
CA ILE A 298 -9.04 40.19 13.79
C ILE A 298 -7.57 40.55 13.50
N LEU A 299 -7.35 41.48 12.56
CA LEU A 299 -6.01 41.93 12.16
C LEU A 299 -5.32 42.75 13.25
N THR A 300 -6.06 43.55 14.03
CA THR A 300 -5.54 44.41 15.11
C THR A 300 -5.71 43.83 16.52
N SER A 301 -6.09 42.55 16.66
CA SER A 301 -6.33 41.94 17.97
C SER A 301 -5.04 41.83 18.79
N THR A 302 -5.03 42.52 19.94
CA THR A 302 -3.94 42.47 20.95
C THR A 302 -4.08 41.31 21.94
N GLY A 303 -5.12 40.47 21.79
CA GLY A 303 -5.41 39.38 22.74
C GLY A 303 -6.13 39.79 24.03
N ALA A 304 -6.44 41.08 24.22
CA ALA A 304 -6.98 41.64 25.47
C ALA A 304 -8.44 41.25 25.86
N GLY A 305 -8.97 40.13 25.34
CA GLY A 305 -10.16 39.43 25.86
C GLY A 305 -11.55 40.09 25.72
N ASN A 306 -11.65 41.40 25.50
CA ASN A 306 -12.92 42.14 25.56
C ASN A 306 -13.89 41.82 24.39
N HIS A 307 -14.77 40.83 24.61
CA HIS A 307 -15.82 40.43 23.67
C HIS A 307 -16.95 41.46 23.53
N VAL A 308 -17.26 42.23 24.58
CA VAL A 308 -18.30 43.27 24.54
C VAL A 308 -17.93 44.34 23.51
N ALA A 309 -16.66 44.76 23.45
CA ALA A 309 -16.17 45.70 22.43
C ALA A 309 -16.28 45.10 21.01
N LEU A 310 -15.87 43.83 20.84
CA LEU A 310 -15.94 43.12 19.55
C LEU A 310 -17.38 42.97 19.04
N PHE A 311 -18.30 42.54 19.90
CA PHE A 311 -19.71 42.35 19.54
C PHE A 311 -20.46 43.67 19.38
N SER A 312 -20.08 44.73 20.10
CA SER A 312 -20.59 46.09 19.87
C SER A 312 -20.14 46.63 18.51
N TYR A 313 -18.89 46.37 18.10
CA TYR A 313 -18.39 46.72 16.78
C TYR A 313 -19.13 45.95 15.68
N PHE A 314 -19.36 44.64 15.85
CA PHE A 314 -20.18 43.86 14.91
C PHE A 314 -21.65 44.30 14.91
N ALA A 315 -22.23 44.73 16.04
CA ALA A 315 -23.57 45.29 16.08
C ALA A 315 -23.67 46.59 15.24
N LEU A 316 -22.66 47.47 15.30
CA LEU A 316 -22.57 48.67 14.47
C LEU A 316 -22.45 48.32 12.97
N LEU A 317 -21.56 47.38 12.62
CA LEU A 317 -21.36 46.93 11.23
C LEU A 317 -22.64 46.27 10.68
N ASN A 318 -23.27 45.38 11.45
CA ASN A 318 -24.56 44.77 11.13
C ASN A 318 -25.70 45.78 11.03
N THR A 319 -25.67 46.87 11.79
CA THR A 319 -26.65 47.97 11.66
C THR A 319 -26.48 48.68 10.31
N GLY A 320 -25.24 48.85 9.84
CA GLY A 320 -24.97 49.29 8.47
C GLY A 320 -25.51 48.34 7.40
N ILE A 321 -25.32 47.02 7.56
CA ILE A 321 -25.88 46.00 6.65
C ILE A 321 -27.41 46.01 6.67
N LEU A 322 -28.04 46.08 7.85
CA LEU A 322 -29.49 46.17 8.04
C LEU A 322 -30.08 47.44 7.40
N ALA A 323 -29.40 48.58 7.55
CA ALA A 323 -29.79 49.83 6.90
C ALA A 323 -29.69 49.73 5.38
N ILE A 324 -28.62 49.13 4.83
CA ILE A 324 -28.52 48.87 3.38
C ILE A 324 -29.61 47.90 2.92
N ALA A 325 -29.91 46.84 3.69
CA ALA A 325 -30.97 45.87 3.37
C ALA A 325 -32.38 46.50 3.31
N TRP A 326 -32.62 47.60 4.05
CA TRP A 326 -33.84 48.41 3.94
C TRP A 326 -33.96 49.07 2.56
N PHE A 327 -32.85 49.51 1.97
CA PHE A 327 -32.81 50.28 0.71
C PHE A 327 -32.38 49.48 -0.55
N LYS A 328 -31.73 48.31 -0.42
CA LYS A 328 -31.25 47.45 -1.52
C LYS A 328 -31.32 45.96 -1.13
N ALA A 329 -31.91 45.11 -1.97
CA ALA A 329 -32.00 43.65 -1.75
C ALA A 329 -30.69 42.88 -2.10
N TRP A 330 -29.55 43.29 -1.55
CA TRP A 330 -28.23 42.73 -1.90
C TRP A 330 -27.89 41.45 -1.12
N ARG A 331 -28.38 40.30 -1.60
CA ARG A 331 -28.13 38.96 -1.02
C ARG A 331 -26.67 38.69 -0.61
N PRO A 332 -25.63 38.97 -1.42
CA PRO A 332 -24.25 38.64 -1.05
C PRO A 332 -23.72 39.43 0.14
N LEU A 333 -24.12 40.70 0.29
CA LEU A 333 -23.73 41.56 1.42
C LEU A 333 -24.31 41.02 2.74
N ASN A 334 -25.59 40.67 2.73
CA ASN A 334 -26.28 40.09 3.87
C ASN A 334 -25.67 38.73 4.27
N LEU A 335 -25.22 37.92 3.29
CA LEU A 335 -24.55 36.65 3.55
C LEU A 335 -23.14 36.83 4.15
N ILE A 336 -22.36 37.80 3.67
CA ILE A 336 -21.07 38.19 4.27
C ILE A 336 -21.29 38.62 5.73
N GLY A 337 -22.33 39.41 5.99
CA GLY A 337 -22.75 39.80 7.34
C GLY A 337 -23.06 38.61 8.25
N PHE A 338 -23.92 37.69 7.79
CA PHE A 338 -24.33 36.51 8.54
C PHE A 338 -23.13 35.61 8.88
N VAL A 339 -22.30 35.30 7.88
CA VAL A 339 -21.11 34.43 8.04
C VAL A 339 -20.05 35.10 8.91
N GLY A 340 -19.80 36.40 8.75
CA GLY A 340 -18.89 37.14 9.63
C GLY A 340 -19.35 37.12 11.08
N THR A 341 -20.60 37.53 11.33
CA THR A 341 -21.15 37.66 12.69
C THR A 341 -21.23 36.32 13.42
N PHE A 342 -21.93 35.34 12.85
CA PHE A 342 -22.12 34.05 13.52
C PHE A 342 -20.87 33.16 13.44
N GLY A 343 -20.06 33.26 12.37
CA GLY A 343 -18.82 32.51 12.24
C GLY A 343 -17.75 32.96 13.24
N ILE A 344 -17.54 34.28 13.41
CA ILE A 344 -16.61 34.81 14.40
C ILE A 344 -17.16 34.62 15.82
N GLY A 345 -18.47 34.82 16.03
CA GLY A 345 -19.13 34.56 17.31
C GLY A 345 -19.01 33.10 17.76
N PHE A 346 -19.20 32.13 16.86
CA PHE A 346 -18.98 30.71 17.11
C PHE A 346 -17.50 30.38 17.36
N ALA A 347 -16.57 30.97 16.59
CA ALA A 347 -15.14 30.80 16.80
C ALA A 347 -14.64 31.36 18.15
N TRP A 348 -15.24 32.44 18.64
CA TRP A 348 -15.03 32.96 20.00
C TRP A 348 -15.66 32.04 21.06
N GLY A 349 -16.91 31.61 20.84
CA GLY A 349 -17.63 30.72 21.76
C GLY A 349 -16.91 29.39 22.01
N LEU A 350 -16.26 28.82 20.99
CA LEU A 350 -15.43 27.61 21.11
C LEU A 350 -14.08 27.82 21.83
N ARG A 351 -13.63 29.06 22.04
CA ARG A 351 -12.27 29.38 22.52
C ARG A 351 -12.23 30.18 23.83
N SER A 352 -13.29 30.90 24.17
CA SER A 352 -13.22 31.96 25.19
C SER A 352 -14.51 32.16 25.99
N TYR A 353 -15.56 31.36 25.75
CA TYR A 353 -16.79 31.43 26.54
C TYR A 353 -16.66 30.64 27.87
N THR A 354 -17.14 31.24 28.96
CA THR A 354 -17.40 30.57 30.25
C THR A 354 -18.85 30.85 30.67
N PRO A 355 -19.48 30.00 31.51
CA PRO A 355 -20.87 30.22 31.96
C PRO A 355 -21.11 31.58 32.62
N GLU A 356 -20.10 32.12 33.29
CA GLU A 356 -20.10 33.47 33.91
C GLU A 356 -20.37 34.59 32.89
N LEU A 357 -19.94 34.41 31.63
CA LEU A 357 -20.14 35.40 30.57
C LEU A 357 -21.54 35.36 29.94
N LEU A 358 -22.42 34.42 30.34
CA LEU A 358 -23.75 34.23 29.75
C LEU A 358 -24.54 35.55 29.66
N TRP A 359 -24.72 36.26 30.78
CA TRP A 359 -25.49 37.51 30.82
C TRP A 359 -24.90 38.65 29.97
N SER A 360 -23.59 38.60 29.68
CA SER A 360 -22.92 39.56 28.79
C SER A 360 -22.94 39.14 27.31
N THR A 361 -23.37 37.91 27.00
CA THR A 361 -23.29 37.28 25.67
C THR A 361 -24.67 37.04 25.07
N GLU A 362 -25.61 36.54 25.88
CA GLU A 362 -26.99 36.22 25.45
C GLU A 362 -27.74 37.43 24.85
N PRO A 363 -27.63 38.67 25.38
CA PRO A 363 -28.24 39.84 24.73
C PRO A 363 -27.73 40.09 23.30
N PHE A 364 -26.43 39.83 23.04
CA PHE A 364 -25.88 39.94 21.67
C PHE A 364 -26.35 38.79 20.78
N LEU A 365 -26.46 37.56 21.29
CA LEU A 365 -26.99 36.43 20.51
C LEU A 365 -28.45 36.66 20.11
N ILE A 366 -29.29 37.13 21.05
CA ILE A 366 -30.68 37.50 20.78
C ILE A 366 -30.75 38.67 19.79
N LEU A 367 -29.93 39.72 19.98
CA LEU A 367 -29.87 40.86 19.06
C LEU A 367 -29.49 40.43 17.65
N PHE A 368 -28.44 39.63 17.47
CA PHE A 368 -28.01 39.15 16.15
C PHE A 368 -29.05 38.20 15.51
N PHE A 369 -29.68 37.32 16.30
CA PHE A 369 -30.79 36.50 15.81
C PHE A 369 -31.95 37.36 15.30
N LEU A 370 -32.39 38.37 16.07
CA LEU A 370 -33.45 39.28 15.66
C LEU A 370 -33.07 40.17 14.46
N MET A 371 -31.83 40.65 14.39
CA MET A 371 -31.33 41.41 13.24
C MET A 371 -31.34 40.55 11.97
N TYR A 372 -30.87 39.30 12.01
CA TYR A 372 -30.82 38.44 10.82
C TYR A 372 -32.19 37.87 10.43
N LEU A 373 -33.08 37.60 11.39
CA LEU A 373 -34.50 37.34 11.12
C LEU A 373 -35.16 38.57 10.46
N GLY A 374 -34.87 39.77 10.94
CA GLY A 374 -35.32 41.04 10.36
C GLY A 374 -34.80 41.26 8.94
N ILE A 375 -33.51 41.04 8.67
CA ILE A 375 -32.91 41.10 7.33
C ILE A 375 -33.59 40.12 6.38
N GLY A 376 -33.83 38.87 6.82
CA GLY A 376 -34.54 37.86 6.04
C GLY A 376 -35.97 38.29 5.68
N LEU A 377 -36.73 38.81 6.65
CA LEU A 377 -38.09 39.30 6.44
C LEU A 377 -38.15 40.57 5.58
N LEU A 378 -37.19 41.49 5.71
CA LEU A 378 -37.08 42.70 4.88
C LEU A 378 -36.72 42.35 3.42
N PHE A 379 -35.76 41.45 3.22
CA PHE A 379 -35.41 40.93 1.89
C PHE A 379 -36.63 40.26 1.22
N THR A 380 -37.32 39.38 1.96
CA THR A 380 -38.56 38.70 1.53
C THR A 380 -39.64 39.72 1.14
N ARG A 381 -39.94 40.68 2.03
CA ARG A 381 -40.94 41.74 1.80
C ARG A 381 -40.60 42.56 0.56
N ARG A 382 -39.33 42.93 0.39
CA ARG A 382 -38.87 43.76 -0.73
C ARG A 382 -38.98 43.03 -2.07
N LYS A 383 -38.47 41.80 -2.15
CA LYS A 383 -38.64 40.93 -3.33
C LYS A 383 -40.12 40.72 -3.68
N LEU A 384 -41.02 40.59 -2.69
CA LEU A 384 -42.47 40.46 -2.92
C LEU A 384 -43.15 41.76 -3.38
N LEU A 385 -42.62 42.93 -3.01
CA LEU A 385 -43.08 44.24 -3.51
C LEU A 385 -42.59 44.51 -4.94
N GLU A 386 -41.40 44.02 -5.28
CA GLU A 386 -40.82 44.08 -6.63
C GLU A 386 -41.48 43.08 -7.60
N MET A 387 -42.45 42.26 -7.15
CA MET A 387 -43.20 41.29 -7.96
C MET A 387 -44.66 41.72 -8.22
N THR A 388 -44.95 42.10 -9.46
CA THR A 388 -46.30 42.46 -9.94
C THR A 388 -47.22 41.26 -10.21
N ASP A 389 -46.66 40.13 -10.63
CA ASP A 389 -47.37 39.02 -11.30
C ASP A 389 -48.19 38.08 -10.37
N ALA A 390 -48.76 38.60 -9.29
CA ALA A 390 -49.43 37.80 -8.28
C ALA A 390 -50.89 37.46 -8.65
N PRO A 391 -51.41 36.28 -8.23
CA PRO A 391 -52.84 35.96 -8.37
C PRO A 391 -53.72 36.95 -7.60
N VAL A 392 -54.86 37.28 -8.18
CA VAL A 392 -55.84 38.26 -7.64
C VAL A 392 -56.93 37.59 -6.79
N GLY A 393 -56.97 36.24 -6.76
CA GLY A 393 -57.93 35.45 -6.00
C GLY A 393 -57.32 34.75 -4.78
N ASP A 394 -58.16 34.51 -3.77
CA ASP A 394 -57.77 34.06 -2.42
C ASP A 394 -57.64 32.51 -2.29
N ASP A 395 -57.48 31.78 -3.41
CA ASP A 395 -57.35 30.32 -3.38
C ASP A 395 -55.97 29.90 -2.83
N ARG A 396 -56.01 29.22 -1.68
CA ARG A 396 -54.84 28.66 -0.99
C ARG A 396 -53.98 27.78 -1.90
N GLN A 397 -54.57 26.94 -2.76
CA GLN A 397 -53.79 26.05 -3.61
C GLN A 397 -53.15 26.78 -4.79
N ALA A 398 -53.85 27.72 -5.43
CA ALA A 398 -53.25 28.60 -6.44
C ALA A 398 -52.10 29.44 -5.86
N LEU A 399 -52.27 30.02 -4.67
CA LEU A 399 -51.24 30.83 -4.01
C LEU A 399 -50.00 30.03 -3.60
N LEU A 400 -50.17 28.80 -3.08
CA LEU A 400 -49.05 27.88 -2.80
C LEU A 400 -48.30 27.50 -4.10
N ASN A 401 -49.03 27.13 -5.15
CA ASN A 401 -48.42 26.75 -6.43
C ASN A 401 -47.72 27.93 -7.13
N TRP A 402 -48.22 29.15 -6.98
CA TRP A 402 -47.56 30.37 -7.49
C TRP A 402 -46.29 30.68 -6.70
N SER A 403 -46.37 30.72 -5.37
CA SER A 403 -45.23 31.05 -4.50
C SER A 403 -44.10 30.02 -4.61
N ALA A 404 -44.43 28.72 -4.67
CA ALA A 404 -43.44 27.67 -4.89
C ALA A 404 -42.72 27.76 -6.26
N ARG A 405 -43.37 28.32 -7.30
CA ARG A 405 -42.75 28.55 -8.62
C ARG A 405 -41.92 29.82 -8.71
N LYS A 406 -42.22 30.83 -7.88
CA LYS A 406 -41.56 32.16 -7.86
C LYS A 406 -40.59 32.32 -6.67
N GLY A 407 -40.16 31.22 -6.03
CA GLY A 407 -39.50 31.16 -4.71
C GLY A 407 -38.20 31.97 -4.49
N ASP A 408 -37.73 32.68 -5.52
CA ASP A 408 -36.59 33.61 -5.56
C ASP A 408 -36.67 34.81 -4.57
N TYR A 409 -37.76 34.89 -3.79
CA TYR A 409 -37.96 35.85 -2.70
C TYR A 409 -37.68 35.26 -1.30
N VAL A 410 -37.64 33.93 -1.15
CA VAL A 410 -37.32 33.24 0.11
C VAL A 410 -35.86 32.77 0.08
N ASP A 411 -34.96 33.55 0.68
CA ASP A 411 -33.59 33.07 0.87
C ASP A 411 -33.54 32.01 1.98
N GLY A 412 -33.54 30.74 1.57
CA GLY A 412 -33.45 29.60 2.50
C GLY A 412 -32.26 29.69 3.46
N THR A 413 -31.15 30.32 3.07
CA THR A 413 -30.00 30.52 3.97
C THR A 413 -30.33 31.49 5.11
N MET A 414 -31.13 32.52 4.87
CA MET A 414 -31.57 33.49 5.89
C MET A 414 -32.83 33.05 6.64
N LEU A 415 -33.61 32.10 6.09
CA LEU A 415 -34.77 31.52 6.80
C LEU A 415 -34.37 30.41 7.76
N PHE A 416 -33.54 29.46 7.31
CA PHE A 416 -33.13 28.28 8.10
C PHE A 416 -31.81 28.47 8.85
N GLY A 417 -30.94 29.40 8.42
CA GLY A 417 -29.67 29.69 9.08
C GLY A 417 -29.82 30.23 10.51
N PRO A 418 -30.54 31.36 10.73
CA PRO A 418 -30.72 31.93 12.06
C PRO A 418 -31.32 30.98 13.11
N PRO A 419 -32.38 30.18 12.88
CA PRO A 419 -32.88 29.25 13.89
C PRO A 419 -31.92 28.08 14.16
N LEU A 420 -31.26 27.55 13.13
CA LEU A 420 -30.35 26.41 13.29
C LEU A 420 -29.07 26.82 14.06
N VAL A 421 -28.45 27.93 13.66
CA VAL A 421 -27.23 28.45 14.29
C VAL A 421 -27.54 29.09 15.65
N GLY A 422 -28.64 29.84 15.74
CA GLY A 422 -29.11 30.45 16.99
C GLY A 422 -29.46 29.41 18.05
N PHE A 423 -30.21 28.36 17.70
CA PHE A 423 -30.48 27.26 18.64
C PHE A 423 -29.23 26.46 18.99
N GLY A 424 -28.34 26.20 18.03
CA GLY A 424 -27.07 25.51 18.30
C GLY A 424 -26.18 26.27 19.29
N LEU A 425 -26.11 27.60 19.16
CA LEU A 425 -25.43 28.48 20.11
C LEU A 425 -26.16 28.52 21.46
N GLN A 426 -27.48 28.71 21.49
CA GLN A 426 -28.26 28.75 22.73
C GLN A 426 -28.13 27.43 23.51
N PHE A 427 -28.20 26.28 22.84
CA PHE A 427 -27.97 24.98 23.46
C PHE A 427 -26.56 24.89 24.07
N ALA A 428 -25.52 25.34 23.35
CA ALA A 428 -24.14 25.33 23.85
C ALA A 428 -23.93 26.26 25.06
N LEU A 429 -24.60 27.41 25.12
CA LEU A 429 -24.61 28.31 26.28
C LEU A 429 -25.34 27.66 27.48
N VAL A 430 -26.50 27.07 27.24
CA VAL A 430 -27.51 26.74 28.27
C VAL A 430 -27.47 25.28 28.75
N GLN A 431 -26.73 24.37 28.09
CA GLN A 431 -26.60 22.94 28.44
C GLN A 431 -26.21 22.62 29.90
N HIS A 432 -25.71 23.60 30.66
CA HIS A 432 -25.34 23.46 32.07
C HIS A 432 -26.52 23.68 33.04
N LEU A 433 -27.68 24.12 32.54
CA LEU A 433 -28.91 24.34 33.32
C LEU A 433 -29.94 23.24 33.03
N GLU A 434 -30.47 22.62 34.09
CA GLU A 434 -31.42 21.51 33.97
C GLU A 434 -32.71 21.94 33.25
N PHE A 435 -33.20 21.10 32.33
CA PHE A 435 -34.35 21.31 31.44
C PHE A 435 -34.30 22.55 30.52
N ALA A 436 -33.39 23.50 30.72
CA ALA A 436 -33.38 24.79 30.02
C ALA A 436 -33.14 24.66 28.50
N ALA A 437 -32.47 23.60 28.05
CA ALA A 437 -32.39 23.22 26.64
C ALA A 437 -33.76 22.81 26.04
N ALA A 438 -34.58 22.06 26.79
CA ALA A 438 -35.93 21.69 26.37
C ALA A 438 -36.89 22.89 26.37
N PHE A 439 -36.78 23.77 27.38
CA PHE A 439 -37.50 25.06 27.38
C PHE A 439 -37.07 25.97 26.24
N SER A 440 -35.78 26.02 25.89
CA SER A 440 -35.29 26.79 24.73
C SER A 440 -35.84 26.25 23.41
N ALA A 441 -35.93 24.93 23.24
CA ALA A 441 -36.55 24.31 22.07
C ALA A 441 -38.04 24.65 21.99
N LEU A 442 -38.77 24.53 23.10
CA LEU A 442 -40.19 24.87 23.19
C LEU A 442 -40.46 26.37 22.93
N ALA A 443 -39.63 27.26 23.46
CA ALA A 443 -39.70 28.70 23.19
C ALA A 443 -39.48 29.03 21.71
N LEU A 444 -38.46 28.43 21.07
CA LEU A 444 -38.20 28.60 19.64
C LEU A 444 -39.35 28.05 18.78
N GLY A 445 -39.91 26.90 19.17
CA GLY A 445 -41.10 26.31 18.55
C GLY A 445 -42.30 27.28 18.59
N MET A 446 -42.57 27.88 19.76
CA MET A 446 -43.63 28.89 19.92
C MET A 446 -43.37 30.14 19.06
N ILE A 447 -42.13 30.65 19.00
CA ILE A 447 -41.78 31.81 18.15
C ILE A 447 -42.08 31.52 16.67
N TYR A 448 -41.70 30.34 16.17
CA TYR A 448 -41.96 29.97 14.78
C TYR A 448 -43.44 29.70 14.50
N MET A 449 -44.20 29.14 15.45
CA MET A 449 -45.66 29.02 15.33
C MET A 449 -46.38 30.38 15.39
N ALA A 450 -45.89 31.33 16.18
CA ALA A 450 -46.40 32.71 16.21
C ALA A 450 -46.09 33.46 14.90
N LEU A 451 -44.87 33.32 14.36
CA LEU A 451 -44.49 33.89 13.07
C LEU A 451 -45.28 33.27 11.91
N ALA A 452 -45.52 31.95 11.94
CA ALA A 452 -46.41 31.27 11.00
C ALA A 452 -47.82 31.87 11.02
N ARG A 453 -48.35 32.17 12.22
CA ARG A 453 -49.67 32.80 12.40
C ARG A 453 -49.72 34.27 11.95
N LEU A 454 -48.64 35.03 12.14
CA LEU A 454 -48.52 36.42 11.67
C LEU A 454 -48.40 36.54 10.14
N LEU A 455 -47.83 35.52 9.48
CA LEU A 455 -47.68 35.43 8.03
C LEU A 455 -48.84 34.67 7.35
N MET A 456 -49.90 34.33 8.09
CA MET A 456 -50.97 33.45 7.65
C MET A 456 -52.03 34.18 6.81
N GLY A 457 -51.62 34.74 5.67
CA GLY A 457 -52.50 35.41 4.72
C GLY A 457 -51.76 35.98 3.50
N GLY A 458 -52.43 36.00 2.35
CA GLY A 458 -51.92 36.61 1.11
C GLY A 458 -50.63 35.98 0.55
N ARG A 459 -49.79 36.81 -0.08
CA ARG A 459 -48.64 36.40 -0.92
C ARG A 459 -47.51 35.67 -0.17
N ALA A 460 -47.55 35.61 1.16
CA ALA A 460 -46.48 35.03 2.00
C ALA A 460 -46.73 33.57 2.42
N LEU A 461 -47.83 32.95 2.01
CA LEU A 461 -48.33 31.68 2.54
C LEU A 461 -47.31 30.51 2.63
N LEU A 462 -46.43 30.35 1.62
CA LEU A 462 -45.37 29.33 1.64
C LEU A 462 -44.42 29.49 2.84
N LEU A 463 -44.12 30.74 3.22
CA LEU A 463 -43.27 31.07 4.37
C LEU A 463 -43.94 30.66 5.68
N ALA A 464 -45.26 30.89 5.80
CA ALA A 464 -46.04 30.48 6.97
C ALA A 464 -46.04 28.96 7.17
N GLU A 465 -46.21 28.17 6.11
CA GLU A 465 -46.17 26.70 6.20
C GLU A 465 -44.77 26.18 6.57
N THR A 466 -43.69 26.79 6.06
CA THR A 466 -42.32 26.43 6.49
C THR A 466 -42.04 26.76 7.96
N CYS A 467 -42.55 27.89 8.46
CA CYS A 467 -42.43 28.24 9.89
C CYS A 467 -43.23 27.28 10.78
N LEU A 468 -44.42 26.84 10.36
CA LEU A 468 -45.23 25.86 11.11
C LEU A 468 -44.51 24.51 11.23
N GLY A 469 -43.89 24.04 10.13
CA GLY A 469 -43.11 22.79 10.12
C GLY A 469 -41.94 22.81 11.11
N LEU A 470 -41.19 23.92 11.18
CA LEU A 470 -40.12 24.12 12.17
C LEU A 470 -40.65 24.06 13.61
N GLY A 471 -41.82 24.67 13.86
CA GLY A 471 -42.46 24.68 15.18
C GLY A 471 -42.73 23.28 15.75
N VAL A 472 -43.29 22.39 14.94
CA VAL A 472 -43.59 21.00 15.35
C VAL A 472 -42.32 20.20 15.65
N ILE A 473 -41.26 20.39 14.85
CA ILE A 473 -39.98 19.69 15.03
C ILE A 473 -39.34 20.06 16.39
N PHE A 474 -39.27 21.35 16.72
CA PHE A 474 -38.73 21.79 18.01
C PHE A 474 -39.60 21.38 19.20
N ALA A 475 -40.92 21.28 19.04
CA ALA A 475 -41.82 20.79 20.08
C ALA A 475 -41.61 19.28 20.37
N SER A 476 -41.50 18.44 19.33
CA SER A 476 -41.23 17.00 19.51
C SER A 476 -39.86 16.72 20.13
N LEU A 477 -38.87 17.59 19.91
CA LEU A 477 -37.52 17.47 20.46
C LEU A 477 -37.46 17.61 22.00
N ALA A 478 -38.46 18.24 22.62
CA ALA A 478 -38.48 18.45 24.07
C ALA A 478 -38.60 17.14 24.89
N ILE A 479 -39.28 16.10 24.36
CA ILE A 479 -39.50 14.83 25.06
C ILE A 479 -38.20 14.03 25.27
N PRO A 480 -37.38 13.72 24.24
CA PRO A 480 -36.10 13.04 24.44
C PRO A 480 -35.05 13.88 25.18
N LEU A 481 -35.26 15.19 25.34
CA LEU A 481 -34.45 16.06 26.21
C LEU A 481 -34.88 16.01 27.69
N GLY A 482 -35.84 15.15 28.08
CA GLY A 482 -36.37 15.09 29.45
C GLY A 482 -36.73 13.71 30.03
N LEU A 483 -36.53 12.59 29.32
CA LEU A 483 -36.90 11.23 29.81
C LEU A 483 -35.85 10.13 29.51
N ASP A 484 -35.81 9.09 30.35
CA ASP A 484 -34.74 8.07 30.33
C ASP A 484 -34.94 6.93 29.29
N ALA A 485 -33.86 6.62 28.59
CA ALA A 485 -33.87 6.02 27.26
C ALA A 485 -34.39 4.56 27.18
N ARG A 486 -34.36 3.80 28.28
CA ARG A 486 -34.80 2.38 28.27
C ARG A 486 -36.31 2.24 28.06
N TRP A 487 -37.09 3.06 28.76
CA TRP A 487 -38.55 3.08 28.62
C TRP A 487 -38.98 3.77 27.33
N THR A 488 -38.29 4.85 26.94
CA THR A 488 -38.47 5.51 25.63
C THR A 488 -38.33 4.52 24.47
N ALA A 489 -37.33 3.64 24.51
CA ALA A 489 -37.18 2.59 23.50
C ALA A 489 -38.37 1.61 23.45
N ALA A 490 -38.80 1.08 24.60
CA ALA A 490 -39.92 0.13 24.65
C ALA A 490 -41.24 0.77 24.18
N ALA A 491 -41.51 2.01 24.57
CA ALA A 491 -42.69 2.78 24.11
C ALA A 491 -42.66 2.95 22.58
N TRP A 492 -41.57 3.48 22.03
CA TRP A 492 -41.40 3.71 20.58
C TRP A 492 -41.48 2.42 19.74
N ALA A 493 -41.12 1.25 20.27
CA ALA A 493 -41.26 -0.03 19.56
C ALA A 493 -42.74 -0.39 19.32
N VAL A 494 -43.57 -0.25 20.36
CA VAL A 494 -44.99 -0.61 20.37
C VAL A 494 -45.83 0.48 19.70
N GLU A 495 -45.54 1.75 19.97
CA GLU A 495 -46.13 2.90 19.30
C GLU A 495 -45.86 2.85 17.79
N GLY A 496 -44.60 2.58 17.39
CA GLY A 496 -44.24 2.35 15.99
C GLY A 496 -44.98 1.17 15.36
N ALA A 497 -45.17 0.05 16.08
CA ALA A 497 -45.98 -1.07 15.56
C ALA A 497 -47.45 -0.67 15.35
N GLY A 498 -48.02 0.11 16.27
CA GLY A 498 -49.39 0.62 16.19
C GLY A 498 -49.59 1.60 15.03
N ILE A 499 -48.71 2.60 14.90
CA ILE A 499 -48.76 3.59 13.81
C ILE A 499 -48.51 2.91 12.46
N PHE A 500 -47.64 1.90 12.37
CA PHE A 500 -47.42 1.15 11.12
C PHE A 500 -48.68 0.39 10.70
N TRP A 501 -49.31 -0.34 11.62
CA TRP A 501 -50.55 -1.07 11.38
C TRP A 501 -51.72 -0.14 11.00
N LEU A 502 -51.84 1.01 11.66
CA LEU A 502 -52.87 2.01 11.35
C LEU A 502 -52.60 2.69 10.00
N GLY A 503 -51.34 3.04 9.71
CA GLY A 503 -50.91 3.65 8.45
C GLY A 503 -51.10 2.73 7.24
N LEU A 504 -50.95 1.42 7.42
CA LEU A 504 -51.26 0.39 6.42
C LEU A 504 -52.78 0.36 6.12
N ARG A 505 -53.63 0.44 7.15
CA ARG A 505 -55.10 0.50 7.00
C ARG A 505 -55.61 1.81 6.41
N GLN A 506 -54.98 2.94 6.72
CA GLN A 506 -55.38 4.28 6.25
C GLN A 506 -54.67 4.72 4.96
N GLN A 507 -53.86 3.85 4.33
CA GLN A 507 -53.05 4.14 3.14
C GLN A 507 -52.12 5.37 3.25
N ARG A 508 -51.74 5.82 4.46
CA ARG A 508 -50.89 7.02 4.65
C ARG A 508 -49.39 6.64 4.56
N PRO A 509 -48.66 6.96 3.47
CA PRO A 509 -47.27 6.52 3.31
C PRO A 509 -46.32 7.22 4.30
N LEU A 510 -46.52 8.52 4.56
CA LEU A 510 -45.69 9.28 5.50
C LEU A 510 -45.81 8.74 6.95
N ALA A 511 -47.01 8.29 7.36
CA ALA A 511 -47.22 7.68 8.67
C ALA A 511 -46.51 6.32 8.79
N ARG A 512 -46.50 5.51 7.72
CA ARG A 512 -45.75 4.25 7.67
C ARG A 512 -44.23 4.46 7.74
N ALA A 513 -43.72 5.46 7.00
CA ALA A 513 -42.31 5.83 7.06
C ALA A 513 -41.90 6.33 8.47
N PHE A 514 -42.70 7.21 9.08
CA PHE A 514 -42.49 7.66 10.46
C PHE A 514 -42.52 6.50 11.47
N ALA A 515 -43.47 5.57 11.34
CA ALA A 515 -43.58 4.41 12.20
C ALA A 515 -42.34 3.50 12.16
N LEU A 516 -41.80 3.25 10.97
CA LEU A 516 -40.56 2.47 10.80
C LEU A 516 -39.33 3.22 11.33
N LEU A 517 -39.26 4.54 11.15
CA LEU A 517 -38.23 5.38 11.79
C LEU A 517 -38.33 5.33 13.31
N LEU A 518 -39.53 5.26 13.89
CA LEU A 518 -39.76 5.15 15.33
C LEU A 518 -39.33 3.78 15.88
N GLN A 519 -39.65 2.68 15.18
CA GLN A 519 -39.13 1.34 15.51
C GLN A 519 -37.60 1.24 15.37
N LEU A 520 -37.00 1.94 14.40
CA LEU A 520 -35.55 2.00 14.23
C LEU A 520 -34.87 2.86 15.31
N GLY A 521 -35.46 3.99 15.67
CA GLY A 521 -35.01 4.84 16.79
C GLY A 521 -35.07 4.10 18.13
N SER A 522 -36.14 3.32 18.35
CA SER A 522 -36.26 2.39 19.48
C SER A 522 -35.10 1.38 19.52
N ALA A 523 -34.83 0.70 18.41
CA ALA A 523 -33.75 -0.29 18.33
C ALA A 523 -32.37 0.32 18.63
N LEU A 524 -32.08 1.52 18.10
CA LEU A 524 -30.84 2.25 18.39
C LEU A 524 -30.76 2.69 19.86
N ALA A 525 -31.86 3.18 20.44
CA ALA A 525 -31.92 3.57 21.85
C ALA A 525 -31.67 2.38 22.79
N PHE A 526 -32.29 1.21 22.52
CA PHE A 526 -32.04 -0.02 23.26
C PHE A 526 -30.58 -0.50 23.13
N LEU A 527 -30.05 -0.55 21.91
CA LEU A 527 -28.65 -0.90 21.64
C LEU A 527 -27.64 0.04 22.32
N SER A 528 -27.98 1.32 22.52
CA SER A 528 -27.10 2.30 23.17
C SER A 528 -26.86 2.03 24.66
N LYS A 529 -27.79 1.33 25.34
CA LYS A 529 -27.79 1.06 26.79
C LYS A 529 -27.50 -0.41 27.14
N LEU A 530 -27.19 -1.25 26.15
CA LEU A 530 -26.68 -2.61 26.35
C LEU A 530 -25.23 -2.58 26.86
N GLN A 531 -24.96 -3.32 27.93
CA GLN A 531 -23.64 -3.45 28.56
C GLN A 531 -23.18 -4.93 28.51
N PRO A 532 -21.91 -5.22 28.21
CA PRO A 532 -21.41 -6.59 28.11
C PRO A 532 -20.99 -7.14 29.49
N GLY A 533 -21.86 -7.96 30.08
CA GLY A 533 -21.67 -8.56 31.42
C GLY A 533 -22.67 -8.01 32.43
N GLU A 534 -22.98 -8.84 33.45
CA GLU A 534 -23.75 -8.45 34.64
C GLU A 534 -25.11 -7.78 34.38
N SER A 535 -26.02 -8.52 33.73
CA SER A 535 -27.46 -8.36 33.96
C SER A 535 -28.06 -9.70 34.37
N SER A 536 -28.83 -9.72 35.45
CA SER A 536 -29.53 -10.90 35.95
C SER A 536 -30.79 -11.19 35.12
N LEU A 537 -31.48 -12.30 35.44
CA LEU A 537 -32.78 -12.65 34.87
C LEU A 537 -33.89 -11.61 35.13
N LEU A 538 -33.66 -10.62 36.02
CA LEU A 538 -34.68 -9.69 36.51
C LEU A 538 -34.52 -8.24 35.99
N ASP A 539 -33.39 -7.86 35.38
CA ASP A 539 -33.06 -6.46 35.03
C ASP A 539 -33.78 -5.89 33.79
N GLY A 540 -34.91 -6.47 33.38
CA GLY A 540 -35.80 -5.99 32.30
C GLY A 540 -35.25 -6.03 30.87
N SER A 541 -33.95 -6.27 30.69
CA SER A 541 -33.26 -6.27 29.38
C SER A 541 -33.85 -7.28 28.39
N TRP A 542 -34.15 -8.50 28.85
CA TRP A 542 -34.73 -9.55 28.02
C TRP A 542 -36.13 -9.20 27.50
N LEU A 543 -36.94 -8.49 28.29
CA LEU A 543 -38.31 -8.12 27.92
C LEU A 543 -38.30 -7.03 26.84
N GLY A 544 -37.38 -6.06 26.94
CA GLY A 544 -37.16 -5.07 25.88
C GLY A 544 -36.72 -5.72 24.56
N ALA A 545 -35.76 -6.65 24.60
CA ALA A 545 -35.34 -7.40 23.42
C ALA A 545 -36.47 -8.26 22.82
N LEU A 546 -37.24 -8.96 23.66
CA LEU A 546 -38.36 -9.79 23.22
C LEU A 546 -39.48 -8.96 22.61
N MET A 547 -39.91 -7.87 23.26
CA MET A 547 -40.96 -6.99 22.71
C MET A 547 -40.54 -6.34 21.40
N LEU A 548 -39.30 -5.88 21.28
CA LEU A 548 -38.78 -5.30 20.04
C LEU A 548 -38.67 -6.35 18.92
N GLY A 549 -38.17 -7.55 19.23
CA GLY A 549 -38.10 -8.66 18.27
C GLY A 549 -39.48 -9.11 17.79
N VAL A 550 -40.45 -9.23 18.70
CA VAL A 550 -41.84 -9.58 18.38
C VAL A 550 -42.53 -8.45 17.60
N ALA A 551 -42.32 -7.18 17.95
CA ALA A 551 -42.89 -6.05 17.21
C ALA A 551 -42.39 -5.99 15.76
N LEU A 552 -41.10 -6.25 15.53
CA LEU A 552 -40.50 -6.29 14.19
C LEU A 552 -40.97 -7.52 13.39
N LEU A 553 -41.07 -8.70 14.02
CA LEU A 553 -41.65 -9.89 13.39
C LEU A 553 -43.15 -9.74 13.11
N PHE A 554 -43.89 -8.98 13.92
CA PHE A 554 -45.28 -8.62 13.68
C PHE A 554 -45.41 -7.68 12.48
N SER A 555 -44.61 -6.61 12.42
CA SER A 555 -44.53 -5.73 11.23
C SER A 555 -44.21 -6.53 9.96
N PHE A 556 -43.24 -7.46 10.02
CA PHE A 556 -42.92 -8.39 8.93
C PHE A 556 -44.10 -9.29 8.53
N TYR A 557 -44.76 -9.92 9.49
CA TYR A 557 -45.86 -10.87 9.23
C TYR A 557 -47.09 -10.18 8.64
N GLN A 558 -47.44 -8.98 9.14
CA GLN A 558 -48.56 -8.19 8.64
C GLN A 558 -48.27 -7.65 7.24
N LEU A 559 -47.04 -7.18 6.98
CA LEU A 559 -46.61 -6.72 5.66
C LEU A 559 -46.53 -7.88 4.64
N ARG A 560 -46.12 -9.09 5.06
CA ARG A 560 -46.15 -10.30 4.21
C ARG A 560 -47.59 -10.74 3.88
N LYS A 561 -48.58 -10.36 4.69
CA LYS A 561 -50.02 -10.61 4.44
C LYS A 561 -50.73 -9.49 3.68
N ALA A 562 -50.10 -8.33 3.48
CA ALA A 562 -50.71 -7.20 2.80
C ALA A 562 -50.95 -7.51 1.31
N LEU A 563 -52.06 -7.00 0.76
CA LEU A 563 -52.31 -7.05 -0.67
C LEU A 563 -51.35 -6.09 -1.42
N PRO A 564 -50.93 -6.39 -2.67
CA PRO A 564 -50.00 -5.55 -3.42
C PRO A 564 -50.45 -4.09 -3.60
N GLU A 565 -51.76 -3.84 -3.60
CA GLU A 565 -52.37 -2.50 -3.70
C GLU A 565 -52.25 -1.67 -2.41
N GLN A 566 -51.96 -2.32 -1.27
CA GLN A 566 -51.88 -1.68 0.05
C GLN A 566 -50.44 -1.36 0.45
N ALA A 567 -49.49 -2.23 0.09
CA ALA A 567 -48.06 -2.07 0.37
C ALA A 567 -47.36 -1.22 -0.71
N SER A 568 -46.41 -0.37 -0.31
CA SER A 568 -45.56 0.33 -1.28
C SER A 568 -44.36 -0.54 -1.72
N ALA A 569 -43.80 -0.25 -2.89
CA ALA A 569 -42.67 -1.03 -3.42
C ALA A 569 -41.44 -1.04 -2.50
N TRP A 570 -41.17 0.06 -1.79
CA TRP A 570 -40.05 0.16 -0.84
C TRP A 570 -40.34 -0.59 0.48
N GLU A 571 -41.59 -0.66 0.93
CA GLU A 571 -41.99 -1.49 2.08
C GLU A 571 -41.74 -2.97 1.78
N LEU A 572 -42.12 -3.45 0.58
CA LEU A 572 -41.89 -4.83 0.15
C LEU A 572 -40.38 -5.17 0.05
N GLN A 573 -39.55 -4.21 -0.38
CA GLN A 573 -38.08 -4.34 -0.32
C GLN A 573 -37.53 -4.38 1.12
N GLY A 574 -38.24 -3.79 2.09
CA GLY A 574 -37.89 -3.81 3.52
C GLY A 574 -38.23 -5.10 4.27
N LEU A 575 -39.05 -6.00 3.71
CA LEU A 575 -39.43 -7.28 4.33
C LEU A 575 -38.23 -8.12 4.87
N PRO A 576 -37.10 -8.27 4.16
CA PRO A 576 -35.93 -8.99 4.66
C PRO A 576 -35.30 -8.33 5.89
N VAL A 577 -35.32 -6.99 5.96
CA VAL A 577 -34.73 -6.23 7.07
C VAL A 577 -35.54 -6.43 8.36
N LEU A 578 -36.87 -6.35 8.28
CA LEU A 578 -37.77 -6.60 9.41
C LEU A 578 -37.61 -8.02 9.98
N ALA A 579 -37.55 -9.03 9.11
CA ALA A 579 -37.30 -10.41 9.53
C ALA A 579 -35.90 -10.61 10.14
N CYS A 580 -34.87 -9.99 9.55
CA CYS A 580 -33.49 -10.10 10.04
C CYS A 580 -33.31 -9.45 11.42
N LEU A 581 -33.80 -8.22 11.61
CA LEU A 581 -33.74 -7.52 12.90
C LEU A 581 -34.57 -8.27 13.96
N GLY A 582 -35.79 -8.69 13.62
CA GLY A 582 -36.66 -9.45 14.51
C GLY A 582 -36.03 -10.77 15.00
N LEU A 583 -35.44 -11.54 14.09
CA LEU A 583 -34.68 -12.74 14.45
C LEU A 583 -33.41 -12.42 15.25
N THR A 584 -32.70 -11.33 14.95
CA THR A 584 -31.50 -10.91 15.69
C THR A 584 -31.82 -10.63 17.16
N PHE A 585 -32.93 -9.95 17.47
CA PHE A 585 -33.35 -9.74 18.85
C PHE A 585 -33.79 -11.03 19.57
N LEU A 586 -34.23 -12.07 18.86
CA LEU A 586 -34.43 -13.41 19.44
C LEU A 586 -33.10 -14.16 19.64
N TYR A 587 -32.13 -14.05 18.72
CA TYR A 587 -30.82 -14.69 18.86
C TYR A 587 -29.98 -14.10 20.01
N LEU A 588 -30.25 -12.86 20.42
CA LEU A 588 -29.72 -12.23 21.63
C LEU A 588 -30.19 -12.90 22.93
N LEU A 589 -31.25 -13.71 22.93
CA LEU A 589 -31.65 -14.45 24.14
C LEU A 589 -30.59 -15.46 24.58
N ALA A 590 -29.97 -16.19 23.65
CA ALA A 590 -28.96 -17.20 24.01
C ALA A 590 -27.76 -16.66 24.81
N PRO A 591 -27.08 -15.54 24.42
CA PRO A 591 -26.03 -14.93 25.23
C PRO A 591 -26.52 -14.19 26.48
N LEU A 592 -27.84 -14.00 26.66
CA LEU A 592 -28.44 -13.56 27.94
C LEU A 592 -28.75 -14.75 28.87
N PHE A 593 -28.79 -15.99 28.37
CA PHE A 593 -29.10 -17.20 29.15
C PHE A 593 -27.92 -18.14 29.43
N PHE A 594 -26.91 -18.22 28.55
CA PHE A 594 -25.89 -19.28 28.60
C PHE A 594 -24.43 -18.78 28.63
N LEU A 595 -23.54 -19.60 29.22
CA LEU A 595 -22.09 -19.47 29.11
C LEU A 595 -21.59 -19.84 27.70
N THR A 596 -20.38 -19.41 27.33
CA THR A 596 -19.89 -19.40 25.93
C THR A 596 -19.92 -20.73 25.18
N HIS A 597 -19.65 -21.86 25.83
CA HIS A 597 -19.75 -23.17 25.16
C HIS A 597 -21.22 -23.56 24.94
N GLY A 598 -22.11 -23.19 25.87
CA GLY A 598 -23.55 -23.30 25.71
C GLY A 598 -24.05 -22.40 24.57
N THR A 599 -23.67 -21.12 24.51
CA THR A 599 -24.12 -20.23 23.43
C THR A 599 -23.69 -20.70 22.05
N ALA A 600 -22.46 -21.21 21.89
CA ALA A 600 -21.98 -21.76 20.62
C ALA A 600 -22.83 -22.94 20.13
N ILE A 601 -23.15 -23.88 21.03
CA ILE A 601 -23.99 -25.06 20.73
C ILE A 601 -25.45 -24.63 20.52
N SER A 602 -25.99 -23.77 21.38
CA SER A 602 -27.35 -23.22 21.25
C SER A 602 -27.55 -22.43 19.96
N TRP A 603 -26.56 -21.67 19.48
CA TRP A 603 -26.62 -21.02 18.17
C TRP A 603 -26.52 -22.04 17.01
N ALA A 604 -25.63 -23.05 17.09
CA ALA A 604 -25.58 -24.10 16.07
C ALA A 604 -26.91 -24.86 15.91
N LEU A 605 -27.59 -25.15 17.05
CA LEU A 605 -28.89 -25.82 17.09
C LEU A 605 -30.06 -24.88 16.75
N ALA A 606 -30.07 -23.64 17.24
CA ALA A 606 -31.10 -22.65 16.90
C ALA A 606 -31.07 -22.31 15.42
N GLY A 607 -29.88 -22.22 14.81
CA GLY A 607 -29.72 -22.10 13.36
C GLY A 607 -30.25 -23.31 12.60
N LEU A 608 -30.10 -24.54 13.12
CA LEU A 608 -30.73 -25.73 12.52
C LEU A 608 -32.26 -25.64 12.56
N ALA A 609 -32.82 -25.13 13.68
CA ALA A 609 -34.26 -24.94 13.85
C ALA A 609 -34.81 -23.81 12.96
N THR A 610 -34.13 -22.66 12.84
CA THR A 610 -34.57 -21.57 11.96
C THR A 610 -34.36 -21.87 10.48
N LEU A 611 -33.40 -22.73 10.13
CA LEU A 611 -33.29 -23.34 8.80
C LEU A 611 -34.54 -24.18 8.48
N PHE A 612 -34.93 -25.08 9.38
CA PHE A 612 -36.13 -25.93 9.20
C PHE A 612 -37.42 -25.10 9.09
N VAL A 613 -37.57 -24.06 9.90
CA VAL A 613 -38.68 -23.09 9.79
C VAL A 613 -38.59 -22.29 8.49
N GLY A 614 -37.39 -21.91 8.05
CA GLY A 614 -37.17 -21.17 6.81
C GLY A 614 -37.55 -21.95 5.55
N LEU A 615 -37.24 -23.26 5.51
CA LEU A 615 -37.71 -24.16 4.44
C LEU A 615 -39.24 -24.28 4.44
N ARG A 616 -39.87 -24.49 5.61
CA ARG A 616 -41.34 -24.55 5.74
C ARG A 616 -42.04 -23.23 5.35
N LEU A 617 -41.46 -22.08 5.68
CA LEU A 617 -41.99 -20.77 5.33
C LEU A 617 -41.63 -20.30 3.91
N GLN A 618 -40.83 -21.08 3.16
CA GLN A 618 -40.24 -20.74 1.86
C GLN A 618 -39.61 -19.33 1.87
N SER A 619 -38.84 -19.04 2.92
CA SER A 619 -38.27 -17.71 3.18
C SER A 619 -36.75 -17.74 3.12
N ARG A 620 -36.19 -17.16 2.05
CA ARG A 620 -34.73 -17.04 1.85
C ARG A 620 -34.05 -16.33 3.02
N THR A 621 -34.68 -15.31 3.61
CA THR A 621 -34.14 -14.57 4.77
C THR A 621 -33.98 -15.44 6.02
N PHE A 622 -34.89 -16.38 6.26
CA PHE A 622 -34.76 -17.34 7.38
C PHE A 622 -33.59 -18.30 7.13
N LEU A 623 -33.34 -18.73 5.89
CA LEU A 623 -32.17 -19.56 5.56
C LEU A 623 -30.86 -18.78 5.73
N PHE A 624 -30.76 -17.54 5.23
CA PHE A 624 -29.56 -16.73 5.38
C PHE A 624 -29.24 -16.42 6.85
N THR A 625 -30.26 -16.04 7.65
CA THR A 625 -30.06 -15.78 9.09
C THR A 625 -29.75 -17.05 9.89
N ALA A 626 -30.30 -18.20 9.51
CA ALA A 626 -29.93 -19.50 10.06
C ALA A 626 -28.46 -19.84 9.83
N PHE A 627 -27.99 -19.80 8.57
CA PHE A 627 -26.58 -20.07 8.25
C PHE A 627 -25.64 -19.08 8.94
N ALA A 628 -25.99 -17.80 9.01
CA ALA A 628 -25.22 -16.78 9.72
C ALA A 628 -25.07 -17.12 11.22
N VAL A 629 -26.15 -17.56 11.88
CA VAL A 629 -26.11 -17.95 13.30
C VAL A 629 -25.33 -19.25 13.55
N GLN A 630 -25.41 -20.25 12.66
CA GLN A 630 -24.56 -21.44 12.79
C GLN A 630 -23.07 -21.09 12.63
N LEU A 631 -22.73 -20.20 11.69
CA LEU A 631 -21.36 -19.72 11.50
C LEU A 631 -20.87 -18.86 12.68
N LEU A 632 -21.74 -18.03 13.28
CA LEU A 632 -21.44 -17.29 14.51
C LEU A 632 -21.21 -18.22 15.72
N GLY A 633 -21.97 -19.32 15.83
CA GLY A 633 -21.73 -20.37 16.83
C GLY A 633 -20.36 -21.02 16.67
N GLY A 634 -19.98 -21.39 15.44
CA GLY A 634 -18.64 -21.88 15.13
C GLY A 634 -17.54 -20.87 15.43
N ALA A 635 -17.72 -19.60 15.03
CA ALA A 635 -16.75 -18.53 15.30
C ALA A 635 -16.57 -18.26 16.81
N LEU A 636 -17.65 -18.26 17.59
CA LEU A 636 -17.60 -18.07 19.04
C LEU A 636 -16.86 -19.22 19.75
N PHE A 637 -16.99 -20.46 19.26
CA PHE A 637 -16.18 -21.58 19.73
C PHE A 637 -14.70 -21.40 19.40
N LEU A 638 -14.35 -21.02 18.16
CA LEU A 638 -12.97 -20.78 17.73
C LEU A 638 -12.30 -19.66 18.56
N LEU A 639 -13.03 -18.57 18.86
CA LEU A 639 -12.57 -17.45 19.69
C LEU A 639 -12.32 -17.81 21.17
N ARG A 640 -12.63 -19.04 21.61
CA ARG A 640 -12.39 -19.53 22.97
C ARG A 640 -11.42 -20.72 23.05
N LEU A 641 -10.78 -21.08 21.94
CA LEU A 641 -9.68 -22.07 21.94
C LEU A 641 -8.52 -21.61 22.84
N LYS A 642 -7.98 -22.53 23.64
CA LYS A 642 -6.75 -22.32 24.42
C LYS A 642 -5.74 -23.41 24.07
N GLY A 643 -4.52 -22.99 23.72
CA GLY A 643 -3.38 -23.90 23.57
C GLY A 643 -3.13 -24.71 24.84
N ALA A 644 -2.58 -25.90 24.68
CA ALA A 644 -2.25 -26.78 25.79
C ALA A 644 -0.96 -26.33 26.52
N SER A 645 -0.74 -26.82 27.74
CA SER A 645 0.49 -26.54 28.49
C SER A 645 1.67 -27.38 27.98
N ALA A 646 2.89 -26.87 28.16
CA ALA A 646 4.12 -27.40 27.54
C ALA A 646 4.51 -28.85 27.94
N GLY A 647 3.82 -29.45 28.91
CA GLY A 647 4.01 -30.86 29.32
C GLY A 647 2.98 -31.84 28.73
N SER A 648 2.11 -31.40 27.81
CA SER A 648 1.02 -32.22 27.27
C SER A 648 1.24 -32.60 25.79
N ALA A 649 0.87 -33.83 25.42
CA ALA A 649 1.06 -34.35 24.05
C ALA A 649 0.00 -33.86 23.04
N ALA A 650 -1.07 -33.21 23.52
CA ALA A 650 -2.10 -32.60 22.69
C ALA A 650 -1.84 -31.10 22.50
N VAL A 651 -2.43 -30.49 21.47
CA VAL A 651 -2.20 -29.08 21.12
C VAL A 651 -3.21 -28.13 21.79
N PHE A 652 -4.40 -28.60 22.18
CA PHE A 652 -5.43 -27.80 22.84
C PHE A 652 -5.88 -28.34 24.20
N ASN A 653 -6.04 -27.44 25.17
CA ASN A 653 -6.20 -27.74 26.60
C ASN A 653 -7.56 -28.36 27.01
N ALA A 654 -8.53 -28.53 26.09
CA ALA A 654 -9.87 -29.03 26.41
C ALA A 654 -10.06 -30.55 26.22
N GLY A 655 -9.07 -31.26 25.65
CA GLY A 655 -9.11 -32.71 25.46
C GLY A 655 -10.42 -33.22 24.83
N TRP A 656 -10.95 -34.31 25.38
CA TRP A 656 -12.18 -34.95 24.89
C TRP A 656 -13.42 -34.05 24.87
N SER A 657 -13.55 -33.06 25.77
CA SER A 657 -14.70 -32.14 25.74
C SER A 657 -14.59 -31.12 24.61
N GLY A 658 -13.35 -30.71 24.28
CA GLY A 658 -13.05 -29.91 23.08
C GLY A 658 -13.31 -30.67 21.79
N LEU A 659 -12.86 -31.93 21.72
CA LEU A 659 -13.11 -32.84 20.59
C LEU A 659 -14.61 -33.03 20.35
N LEU A 660 -15.38 -33.34 21.42
CA LEU A 660 -16.84 -33.50 21.33
C LEU A 660 -17.53 -32.21 20.90
N SER A 661 -17.17 -31.06 21.47
CA SER A 661 -17.78 -29.76 21.15
C SER A 661 -17.51 -29.36 19.69
N ALA A 662 -16.26 -29.48 19.24
CA ALA A 662 -15.86 -29.18 17.86
C ALA A 662 -16.55 -30.13 16.86
N SER A 663 -16.63 -31.43 17.20
CA SER A 663 -17.29 -32.43 16.36
C SER A 663 -18.79 -32.21 16.28
N LEU A 664 -19.47 -31.87 17.39
CA LEU A 664 -20.92 -31.67 17.41
C LEU A 664 -21.33 -30.40 16.64
N ILE A 665 -20.60 -29.30 16.79
CA ILE A 665 -20.82 -28.08 15.98
C ILE A 665 -20.50 -28.37 14.49
N GLY A 666 -19.38 -29.07 14.21
CA GLY A 666 -18.98 -29.42 12.85
C GLY A 666 -19.98 -30.33 12.14
N LEU A 667 -20.51 -31.34 12.84
CA LEU A 667 -21.57 -32.23 12.35
C LEU A 667 -22.90 -31.51 12.20
N ALA A 668 -23.26 -30.57 13.08
CA ALA A 668 -24.48 -29.76 12.93
C ALA A 668 -24.44 -28.87 11.66
N LEU A 669 -23.28 -28.28 11.36
CA LEU A 669 -23.04 -27.53 10.11
C LEU A 669 -23.15 -28.44 8.88
N ILE A 670 -22.51 -29.62 8.89
CA ILE A 670 -22.55 -30.57 7.78
C ILE A 670 -23.97 -31.13 7.59
N ALA A 671 -24.69 -31.46 8.67
CA ALA A 671 -26.06 -31.94 8.62
C ALA A 671 -27.03 -30.86 8.10
N GLY A 672 -26.91 -29.61 8.59
CA GLY A 672 -27.66 -28.47 8.06
C GLY A 672 -27.44 -28.25 6.57
N MET A 673 -26.19 -28.41 6.11
CA MET A 673 -25.87 -28.37 4.67
C MET A 673 -26.49 -29.53 3.89
N LEU A 674 -26.35 -30.77 4.36
CA LEU A 674 -26.91 -31.96 3.70
C LEU A 674 -28.45 -31.98 3.66
N LEU A 675 -29.11 -31.34 4.63
CA LEU A 675 -30.56 -31.15 4.63
C LEU A 675 -30.97 -30.09 3.60
N ALA A 676 -30.36 -28.91 3.66
CA ALA A 676 -30.69 -27.82 2.73
C ALA A 676 -30.34 -28.17 1.27
N ALA A 677 -29.26 -28.91 1.01
CA ALA A 677 -28.86 -29.35 -0.33
C ALA A 677 -29.84 -30.34 -1.00
N ARG A 678 -30.83 -30.87 -0.27
CA ARG A 678 -31.90 -31.73 -0.81
C ARG A 678 -33.15 -30.95 -1.26
N ASP A 679 -33.31 -29.69 -0.84
CA ASP A 679 -34.49 -28.88 -1.12
C ASP A 679 -34.38 -28.18 -2.49
N GLU A 680 -35.45 -28.19 -3.28
CA GLU A 680 -35.47 -27.63 -4.64
C GLU A 680 -35.31 -26.10 -4.66
N MET A 681 -35.82 -25.37 -3.67
CA MET A 681 -35.63 -23.92 -3.56
C MET A 681 -34.14 -23.57 -3.40
N VAL A 682 -33.39 -24.43 -2.72
CA VAL A 682 -31.96 -24.26 -2.45
C VAL A 682 -31.12 -24.76 -3.62
N ARG A 683 -31.45 -25.92 -4.17
CA ARG A 683 -30.73 -26.55 -5.29
C ARG A 683 -30.76 -25.71 -6.57
N ASN A 684 -31.81 -24.91 -6.76
CA ASN A 684 -31.98 -24.02 -7.91
C ASN A 684 -31.41 -22.60 -7.68
N ASP A 685 -30.98 -22.22 -6.47
CA ASP A 685 -30.41 -20.89 -6.17
C ASP A 685 -28.88 -20.96 -5.93
N VAL A 686 -28.13 -20.47 -6.91
CA VAL A 686 -26.65 -20.40 -6.88
C VAL A 686 -26.11 -19.61 -5.68
N ARG A 687 -26.85 -18.63 -5.15
CA ARG A 687 -26.43 -17.86 -3.96
C ARG A 687 -26.54 -18.71 -2.68
N LEU A 688 -27.60 -19.49 -2.54
CA LEU A 688 -27.76 -20.41 -1.41
C LEU A 688 -26.74 -21.56 -1.48
N LEU A 689 -26.49 -22.14 -2.66
CA LEU A 689 -25.44 -23.14 -2.86
C LEU A 689 -24.03 -22.63 -2.49
N ARG A 690 -23.71 -21.35 -2.77
CA ARG A 690 -22.46 -20.73 -2.30
C ARG A 690 -22.42 -20.64 -0.77
N GLY A 691 -23.48 -20.17 -0.13
CA GLY A 691 -23.59 -20.14 1.34
C GLY A 691 -23.39 -21.52 1.98
N LEU A 692 -24.01 -22.55 1.41
CA LEU A 692 -23.84 -23.94 1.84
C LEU A 692 -22.39 -24.44 1.77
N SER A 693 -21.62 -24.01 0.75
CA SER A 693 -20.21 -24.40 0.64
C SER A 693 -19.33 -23.78 1.74
N VAL A 694 -19.71 -22.61 2.28
CA VAL A 694 -19.04 -21.97 3.44
C VAL A 694 -19.43 -22.67 4.75
N VAL A 695 -20.71 -23.06 4.90
CA VAL A 695 -21.20 -23.85 6.05
C VAL A 695 -20.49 -25.21 6.12
N LEU A 696 -20.35 -25.91 4.99
CA LEU A 696 -19.55 -27.13 4.91
C LEU A 696 -18.06 -26.89 5.26
N LEU A 697 -17.46 -25.82 4.74
CA LEU A 697 -16.07 -25.48 5.05
C LEU A 697 -15.86 -25.33 6.56
N ALA A 698 -16.73 -24.58 7.23
CA ALA A 698 -16.66 -24.42 8.69
C ALA A 698 -16.78 -25.77 9.44
N GLY A 699 -17.64 -26.68 8.95
CA GLY A 699 -17.75 -28.02 9.50
C GLY A 699 -16.49 -28.88 9.30
N LEU A 700 -15.89 -28.85 8.11
CA LEU A 700 -14.64 -29.56 7.80
C LEU A 700 -13.44 -29.03 8.58
N VAL A 701 -13.37 -27.71 8.79
CA VAL A 701 -12.37 -27.06 9.64
C VAL A 701 -12.49 -27.57 11.08
N LEU A 702 -13.68 -27.53 11.68
CA LEU A 702 -13.89 -27.96 13.07
C LEU A 702 -13.58 -29.45 13.27
N ILE A 703 -13.86 -30.32 12.29
CA ILE A 703 -13.54 -31.75 12.37
C ILE A 703 -12.02 -32.00 12.27
N ASN A 704 -11.30 -31.33 11.36
CA ASN A 704 -9.84 -31.51 11.28
C ASN A 704 -9.09 -30.83 12.45
N LEU A 705 -9.70 -29.81 13.06
CA LEU A 705 -9.25 -29.20 14.32
C LEU A 705 -9.49 -30.13 15.52
N ALA A 706 -10.54 -30.95 15.52
CA ALA A 706 -10.89 -31.85 16.63
C ALA A 706 -9.76 -32.86 16.97
N VAL A 707 -8.93 -33.22 15.99
CA VAL A 707 -7.76 -34.11 16.15
C VAL A 707 -6.68 -33.50 17.06
N LEU A 708 -6.54 -32.17 17.08
CA LEU A 708 -5.53 -31.45 17.86
C LEU A 708 -5.79 -31.43 19.37
N PHE A 709 -6.98 -31.83 19.82
CA PHE A 709 -7.24 -32.07 21.25
C PHE A 709 -6.67 -33.40 21.76
N VAL A 710 -6.07 -34.23 20.88
CA VAL A 710 -5.55 -35.56 21.23
C VAL A 710 -4.14 -35.82 20.68
N LEU A 711 -3.81 -35.36 19.46
CA LEU A 711 -2.53 -35.67 18.79
C LEU A 711 -1.53 -34.50 18.73
N PRO A 712 -0.21 -34.75 18.81
CA PRO A 712 0.83 -33.76 18.59
C PRO A 712 1.02 -33.43 17.10
N TRP A 713 1.43 -32.18 16.81
CA TRP A 713 1.62 -31.62 15.47
C TRP A 713 2.31 -32.54 14.45
N GLN A 714 3.41 -33.20 14.83
CA GLN A 714 4.17 -34.09 13.95
C GLN A 714 3.36 -35.29 13.43
N THR A 715 2.40 -35.78 14.21
CA THR A 715 1.51 -36.90 13.85
C THR A 715 0.21 -36.40 13.23
N ALA A 716 -0.34 -35.28 13.72
CA ALA A 716 -1.48 -34.61 13.13
C ALA A 716 -1.20 -34.19 11.67
N SER A 717 0.03 -33.80 11.35
CA SER A 717 0.51 -33.53 9.99
C SER A 717 0.28 -34.70 9.03
N ALA A 718 0.62 -35.94 9.42
CA ALA A 718 0.39 -37.12 8.59
C ALA A 718 -1.11 -37.45 8.45
N VAL A 719 -1.89 -37.27 9.51
CA VAL A 719 -3.37 -37.40 9.47
C VAL A 719 -3.98 -36.37 8.51
N TRP A 720 -3.50 -35.12 8.52
CA TRP A 720 -3.93 -34.05 7.63
C TRP A 720 -3.49 -34.23 6.17
N ALA A 721 -2.34 -34.87 5.93
CA ALA A 721 -1.93 -35.26 4.57
C ALA A 721 -2.93 -36.27 3.96
N ALA A 722 -3.33 -37.26 4.76
CA ALA A 722 -4.29 -38.29 4.37
C ALA A 722 -5.74 -37.76 4.28
N SER A 723 -6.21 -36.98 5.27
CA SER A 723 -7.55 -36.39 5.24
C SER A 723 -7.66 -35.32 4.15
N GLY A 724 -6.59 -34.55 3.89
CA GLY A 724 -6.50 -33.63 2.75
C GLY A 724 -6.66 -34.35 1.41
N LEU A 725 -5.98 -35.49 1.21
CA LEU A 725 -6.16 -36.32 0.01
C LEU A 725 -7.59 -36.87 -0.12
N PHE A 726 -8.20 -37.33 0.98
CA PHE A 726 -9.59 -37.78 1.00
C PHE A 726 -10.59 -36.64 0.69
N ILE A 727 -10.35 -35.44 1.22
CA ILE A 727 -11.16 -34.24 0.95
C ILE A 727 -11.00 -33.81 -0.51
N ILE A 728 -9.81 -33.86 -1.10
CA ILE A 728 -9.57 -33.61 -2.53
C ILE A 728 -10.36 -34.62 -3.39
N TRP A 729 -10.35 -35.90 -3.03
CA TRP A 729 -11.14 -36.93 -3.73
C TRP A 729 -12.66 -36.70 -3.60
N LEU A 730 -13.16 -36.48 -2.37
CA LEU A 730 -14.57 -36.27 -2.09
C LEU A 730 -15.12 -34.98 -2.74
N SER A 731 -14.32 -33.92 -2.79
CA SER A 731 -14.70 -32.63 -3.39
C SER A 731 -14.69 -32.65 -4.92
N LEU A 732 -13.83 -33.44 -5.56
CA LEU A 732 -13.94 -33.76 -6.98
C LEU A 732 -15.23 -34.54 -7.28
N TYR A 733 -15.54 -35.56 -6.47
CA TYR A 733 -16.76 -36.36 -6.60
C TYR A 733 -18.04 -35.51 -6.42
N LEU A 734 -18.09 -34.66 -5.39
CA LEU A 734 -19.22 -33.76 -5.11
C LEU A 734 -19.21 -32.45 -5.95
N LYS A 735 -18.20 -32.24 -6.79
CA LYS A 735 -17.97 -31.01 -7.59
C LYS A 735 -17.92 -29.71 -6.77
N GLN A 736 -17.41 -29.76 -5.54
CA GLN A 736 -17.42 -28.65 -4.58
C GLN A 736 -16.07 -27.91 -4.49
N ARG A 737 -15.97 -26.77 -5.19
CA ARG A 737 -14.74 -25.94 -5.25
C ARG A 737 -14.12 -25.57 -3.90
N VAL A 738 -14.94 -25.20 -2.90
CA VAL A 738 -14.45 -24.71 -1.60
C VAL A 738 -13.82 -25.85 -0.77
N SER A 739 -14.46 -27.03 -0.77
CA SER A 739 -13.92 -28.23 -0.11
C SER A 739 -12.61 -28.70 -0.75
N PHE A 740 -12.51 -28.60 -2.08
CA PHE A 740 -11.29 -28.91 -2.84
C PHE A 740 -10.10 -28.02 -2.45
N VAL A 741 -10.32 -26.70 -2.38
CA VAL A 741 -9.29 -25.74 -1.93
C VAL A 741 -8.89 -26.01 -0.47
N PHE A 742 -9.85 -26.38 0.40
CA PHE A 742 -9.54 -26.74 1.78
C PHE A 742 -8.67 -27.99 1.91
N GLY A 743 -8.95 -29.06 1.15
CA GLY A 743 -8.12 -30.27 1.17
C GLY A 743 -6.66 -30.02 0.73
N LEU A 744 -6.44 -29.06 -0.17
CA LEU A 744 -5.11 -28.62 -0.60
C LEU A 744 -4.42 -27.77 0.47
N LEU A 745 -5.12 -26.78 1.03
CA LEU A 745 -4.62 -26.00 2.16
C LEU A 745 -4.24 -26.89 3.35
N LEU A 746 -4.99 -27.96 3.60
CA LEU A 746 -4.72 -28.91 4.66
C LEU A 746 -3.43 -29.72 4.44
N GLN A 747 -3.07 -30.05 3.19
CA GLN A 747 -1.75 -30.64 2.87
C GLN A 747 -0.60 -29.64 3.06
N VAL A 748 -0.81 -28.35 2.74
CA VAL A 748 0.19 -27.28 2.98
C VAL A 748 0.36 -27.03 4.48
N ILE A 749 -0.74 -26.94 5.24
CA ILE A 749 -0.75 -26.80 6.69
C ILE A 749 -0.10 -28.01 7.37
N GLY A 750 -0.34 -29.22 6.87
CA GLY A 750 0.36 -30.43 7.33
C GLY A 750 1.87 -30.33 7.16
N GLY A 751 2.35 -29.94 5.98
CA GLY A 751 3.78 -29.72 5.74
C GLY A 751 4.38 -28.62 6.63
N ALA A 752 3.73 -27.46 6.71
CA ALA A 752 4.17 -26.34 7.54
C ALA A 752 4.20 -26.69 9.04
N ALA A 753 3.20 -27.42 9.53
CA ALA A 753 3.16 -27.89 10.92
C ALA A 753 4.28 -28.90 11.24
N PHE A 754 4.69 -29.73 10.27
CA PHE A 754 5.82 -30.64 10.46
C PHE A 754 7.17 -29.89 10.48
N LEU A 755 7.37 -28.88 9.61
CA LEU A 755 8.56 -28.02 9.67
C LEU A 755 8.63 -27.25 11.00
N TYR A 756 7.51 -26.65 11.43
CA TYR A 756 7.43 -25.90 12.69
C TYR A 756 7.65 -26.78 13.93
N ALA A 757 7.13 -28.01 13.92
CA ALA A 757 7.29 -28.98 15.00
C ALA A 757 8.54 -29.86 14.87
N GLY A 758 9.47 -29.55 13.97
CA GLY A 758 10.71 -30.30 13.75
C GLY A 758 11.97 -29.45 13.65
N PRO A 759 12.39 -28.72 14.71
CA PRO A 759 13.68 -28.01 14.72
C PRO A 759 14.86 -28.92 14.37
N ASP A 760 14.83 -30.18 14.81
CA ASP A 760 15.90 -31.16 14.61
C ASP A 760 15.84 -31.87 13.24
N LEU A 761 15.20 -31.27 12.23
CA LEU A 761 15.00 -31.89 10.90
C LEU A 761 16.30 -32.20 10.15
N LEU A 762 17.37 -31.44 10.42
CA LEU A 762 18.72 -31.62 9.86
C LEU A 762 19.82 -31.66 10.93
N GLY A 763 19.46 -31.61 12.21
CA GLY A 763 20.41 -31.67 13.34
C GLY A 763 20.67 -33.10 13.83
N PRO A 764 21.83 -33.34 14.47
CA PRO A 764 22.08 -34.60 15.19
C PRO A 764 21.17 -34.67 16.43
N LEU A 765 20.14 -35.51 16.38
CA LEU A 765 19.31 -35.82 17.55
C LEU A 765 20.13 -36.62 18.58
N ALA A 766 19.86 -36.36 19.87
CA ALA A 766 20.47 -37.11 20.97
C ALA A 766 20.25 -38.62 20.79
N SER A 767 21.33 -39.39 20.86
CA SER A 767 21.43 -40.69 20.19
C SER A 767 20.94 -41.87 21.03
N GLU A 768 19.68 -41.85 21.47
CA GLU A 768 19.05 -42.98 22.16
C GLU A 768 17.76 -43.44 21.46
N GLY A 769 17.83 -44.61 20.80
CA GLY A 769 16.65 -45.38 20.38
C GLY A 769 16.16 -45.23 18.94
N LEU A 770 16.52 -44.17 18.21
CA LEU A 770 16.11 -44.00 16.81
C LEU A 770 16.83 -44.99 15.88
N LYS A 771 16.07 -45.86 15.21
CA LYS A 771 16.55 -46.79 14.18
C LYS A 771 16.33 -46.20 12.78
N PRO A 772 17.26 -46.38 11.82
CA PRO A 772 17.08 -45.94 10.44
C PRO A 772 15.74 -46.41 9.84
N LEU A 773 15.10 -45.54 9.06
CA LEU A 773 13.81 -45.72 8.40
C LEU A 773 12.60 -46.00 9.33
N ALA A 774 12.79 -46.03 10.66
CA ALA A 774 11.81 -46.55 11.61
C ALA A 774 11.35 -45.49 12.65
N HIS A 775 11.15 -44.25 12.22
CA HIS A 775 10.67 -43.15 13.06
C HIS A 775 9.74 -42.18 12.31
N SER A 776 8.92 -41.43 13.06
CA SER A 776 7.98 -40.41 12.53
C SER A 776 8.67 -39.37 11.65
N GLY A 777 9.90 -38.97 12.00
CA GLY A 777 10.71 -38.02 11.23
C GLY A 777 11.01 -38.44 9.78
N PHE A 778 11.00 -39.75 9.47
CA PHE A 778 11.08 -40.27 8.10
C PHE A 778 9.69 -40.50 7.50
N TRP A 779 8.76 -41.09 8.25
CA TRP A 779 7.44 -41.47 7.73
C TRP A 779 6.49 -40.30 7.50
N THR A 780 6.48 -39.24 8.31
CA THR A 780 5.64 -38.06 8.06
C THR A 780 5.99 -37.34 6.74
N PRO A 781 7.26 -36.99 6.45
CA PRO A 781 7.60 -36.37 5.16
C PRO A 781 7.40 -37.34 3.99
N LEU A 782 7.66 -38.65 4.17
CA LEU A 782 7.37 -39.64 3.13
C LEU A 782 5.86 -39.75 2.82
N VAL A 783 4.99 -39.72 3.85
CA VAL A 783 3.52 -39.74 3.68
C VAL A 783 3.01 -38.43 3.06
N LEU A 784 3.54 -37.27 3.46
CA LEU A 784 3.28 -35.99 2.78
C LEU A 784 3.66 -36.06 1.29
N GLY A 785 4.84 -36.60 0.99
CA GLY A 785 5.34 -36.80 -0.36
C GLY A 785 4.44 -37.70 -1.20
N LEU A 786 4.11 -38.88 -0.68
CA LEU A 786 3.25 -39.87 -1.35
C LEU A 786 1.82 -39.36 -1.53
N ALA A 787 1.22 -38.69 -0.53
CA ALA A 787 -0.12 -38.13 -0.63
C ALA A 787 -0.21 -37.02 -1.70
N ALA A 788 0.84 -36.19 -1.80
CA ALA A 788 0.95 -35.17 -2.83
C ALA A 788 1.17 -35.77 -4.24
N LEU A 789 2.04 -36.78 -4.38
CA LEU A 789 2.27 -37.49 -5.65
C LEU A 789 1.00 -38.21 -6.14
N VAL A 790 0.26 -38.90 -5.25
CA VAL A 790 -1.01 -39.54 -5.59
C VAL A 790 -2.08 -38.51 -5.94
N GLY A 791 -2.14 -37.38 -5.23
CA GLY A 791 -3.01 -36.25 -5.57
C GLY A 791 -2.70 -35.67 -6.97
N ALA A 792 -1.42 -35.43 -7.26
CA ALA A 792 -0.96 -34.93 -8.55
C ALA A 792 -1.34 -35.87 -9.71
N TRP A 793 -1.13 -37.18 -9.55
CA TRP A 793 -1.50 -38.20 -10.53
C TRP A 793 -3.02 -38.29 -10.74
N ARG A 794 -3.81 -38.23 -9.66
CA ARG A 794 -5.28 -38.25 -9.74
C ARG A 794 -5.87 -37.03 -10.44
N LEU A 795 -5.25 -35.86 -10.28
CA LEU A 795 -5.65 -34.65 -11.01
C LEU A 795 -5.28 -34.73 -12.50
N GLN A 796 -4.10 -35.25 -12.83
CA GLN A 796 -3.63 -35.47 -14.20
C GLN A 796 -4.58 -36.39 -15.02
N LEU A 797 -5.25 -37.34 -14.36
CA LEU A 797 -6.15 -38.31 -14.99
C LEU A 797 -7.55 -37.78 -15.34
N GLY A 798 -7.95 -36.59 -14.87
CA GLY A 798 -9.36 -36.22 -14.75
C GLY A 798 -9.85 -35.11 -15.68
N ASN A 799 -10.61 -35.46 -16.72
CA ASN A 799 -11.36 -34.54 -17.59
C ASN A 799 -12.55 -33.84 -16.88
N HIS A 800 -12.30 -33.04 -15.85
CA HIS A 800 -13.30 -32.37 -15.00
C HIS A 800 -13.82 -31.02 -15.56
N ALA A 801 -14.16 -30.98 -16.85
CA ALA A 801 -14.64 -29.77 -17.52
C ALA A 801 -15.88 -29.13 -16.85
N SER A 802 -16.05 -27.81 -17.05
CA SER A 802 -17.07 -26.89 -16.51
C SER A 802 -16.96 -26.60 -15.00
N SER A 803 -16.81 -27.62 -14.16
CA SER A 803 -16.97 -27.43 -12.72
C SER A 803 -15.75 -26.82 -12.02
N PHE A 804 -14.55 -26.87 -12.62
CA PHE A 804 -13.31 -26.39 -12.00
C PHE A 804 -12.48 -25.41 -12.85
N ASP A 805 -12.91 -25.03 -14.05
CA ASP A 805 -12.09 -24.37 -15.09
C ASP A 805 -11.26 -23.13 -14.66
N ALA A 806 -11.68 -22.40 -13.63
CA ALA A 806 -10.92 -21.28 -13.04
C ALA A 806 -9.69 -21.71 -12.22
N LEU A 807 -9.68 -22.94 -11.72
CA LEU A 807 -8.54 -23.61 -11.09
C LEU A 807 -7.92 -24.53 -12.15
N SER A 808 -6.82 -24.09 -12.78
CA SER A 808 -6.12 -24.86 -13.82
C SER A 808 -5.54 -26.16 -13.24
N LEU A 809 -6.31 -27.25 -13.28
CA LEU A 809 -6.00 -28.52 -12.59
C LEU A 809 -4.64 -29.11 -12.98
N ASN A 810 -4.18 -28.88 -14.22
CA ASN A 810 -2.84 -29.30 -14.66
C ASN A 810 -1.72 -28.58 -13.90
N ARG A 811 -1.78 -27.24 -13.76
CA ARG A 811 -0.80 -26.50 -12.92
C ARG A 811 -0.86 -26.91 -11.46
N LEU A 812 -2.04 -27.30 -10.99
CA LEU A 812 -2.26 -27.74 -9.62
C LEU A 812 -1.69 -29.15 -9.37
N SER A 813 -1.80 -30.05 -10.37
CA SER A 813 -1.06 -31.31 -10.42
C SER A 813 0.45 -31.08 -10.46
N GLU A 814 0.95 -30.13 -11.27
CA GLU A 814 2.37 -29.76 -11.32
C GLU A 814 2.89 -29.23 -9.98
N LEU A 815 2.12 -28.37 -9.29
CA LEU A 815 2.47 -27.88 -7.95
C LEU A 815 2.49 -29.00 -6.90
N LEU A 816 1.51 -29.91 -6.89
CA LEU A 816 1.50 -31.07 -5.99
C LEU A 816 2.61 -32.08 -6.32
N LEU A 817 3.00 -32.21 -7.58
CA LEU A 817 4.15 -33.01 -8.00
C LEU A 817 5.45 -32.41 -7.46
N VAL A 818 5.67 -31.10 -7.61
CA VAL A 818 6.87 -30.42 -7.06
C VAL A 818 6.89 -30.50 -5.53
N TRP A 819 5.75 -30.29 -4.86
CA TRP A 819 5.59 -30.46 -3.42
C TRP A 819 5.93 -31.90 -2.99
N GLY A 820 5.37 -32.89 -3.66
CA GLY A 820 5.60 -34.31 -3.36
C GLY A 820 7.05 -34.76 -3.58
N VAL A 821 7.70 -34.25 -4.63
CA VAL A 821 9.12 -34.45 -4.94
C VAL A 821 10.02 -33.77 -3.89
N GLY A 822 9.67 -32.57 -3.43
CA GLY A 822 10.38 -31.87 -2.36
C GLY A 822 10.33 -32.64 -1.03
N TRP A 823 9.15 -33.15 -0.64
CA TRP A 823 8.97 -33.96 0.56
C TRP A 823 9.67 -35.33 0.46
N TRP A 824 9.65 -35.97 -0.71
CA TRP A 824 10.44 -37.18 -0.99
C TRP A 824 11.95 -36.91 -0.84
N ALA A 825 12.45 -35.83 -1.43
CA ALA A 825 13.86 -35.45 -1.33
C ALA A 825 14.25 -35.15 0.12
N LEU A 826 13.43 -34.41 0.87
CA LEU A 826 13.71 -34.09 2.28
C LEU A 826 13.78 -35.33 3.17
N ALA A 827 12.89 -36.31 2.97
CA ALA A 827 12.93 -37.58 3.70
C ALA A 827 14.27 -38.30 3.48
N TRP A 828 14.72 -38.44 2.23
CA TRP A 828 15.99 -39.11 1.90
C TRP A 828 17.24 -38.30 2.28
N ILE A 829 17.23 -36.98 2.09
CA ILE A 829 18.36 -36.12 2.46
C ILE A 829 18.57 -36.12 3.98
N SER A 830 17.49 -36.00 4.77
CA SER A 830 17.60 -36.04 6.23
C SER A 830 18.01 -37.43 6.74
N GLU A 831 17.57 -38.53 6.10
CA GLU A 831 18.04 -39.87 6.43
C GLU A 831 19.55 -40.04 6.19
N VAL A 832 20.05 -39.65 5.00
CA VAL A 832 21.47 -39.77 4.66
C VAL A 832 22.35 -38.88 5.55
N LEU A 833 21.96 -37.62 5.80
CA LEU A 833 22.75 -36.70 6.62
C LEU A 833 22.79 -37.10 8.12
N ARG A 834 21.77 -37.83 8.62
CA ARG A 834 21.75 -38.35 9.99
C ARG A 834 22.61 -39.59 10.19
N PHE A 835 22.56 -40.53 9.24
CA PHE A 835 23.08 -41.89 9.45
C PHE A 835 24.32 -42.24 8.61
N ALA A 836 24.72 -41.45 7.60
CA ALA A 836 25.89 -41.75 6.77
C ALA A 836 27.18 -41.03 7.23
N PRO A 837 28.36 -41.69 7.17
CA PRO A 837 29.66 -41.05 7.37
C PRO A 837 29.93 -39.89 6.40
N LEU A 838 30.58 -38.83 6.88
CA LEU A 838 30.79 -37.56 6.16
C LEU A 838 31.41 -37.72 4.76
N ASN A 839 32.40 -38.62 4.59
CA ASN A 839 33.01 -38.90 3.27
C ASN A 839 32.04 -39.58 2.29
N LEU A 840 31.12 -40.41 2.80
CA LEU A 840 30.13 -41.14 2.00
C LEU A 840 28.85 -40.35 1.74
N GLN A 841 28.57 -39.26 2.48
CA GLN A 841 27.34 -38.48 2.33
C GLN A 841 27.13 -37.98 0.89
N ALA A 842 28.16 -37.40 0.25
CA ALA A 842 28.06 -36.94 -1.14
C ALA A 842 27.77 -38.10 -2.12
N THR A 843 28.50 -39.21 -1.99
CA THR A 843 28.32 -40.43 -2.79
C THR A 843 26.90 -41.01 -2.62
N LEU A 844 26.39 -41.08 -1.39
CA LEU A 844 25.07 -41.64 -1.10
C LEU A 844 23.93 -40.72 -1.55
N LEU A 845 24.06 -39.40 -1.40
CA LEU A 845 23.09 -38.43 -1.95
C LEU A 845 22.99 -38.53 -3.48
N LEU A 846 24.12 -38.64 -4.18
CA LEU A 846 24.15 -38.85 -5.63
C LEU A 846 23.52 -40.20 -6.03
N ALA A 847 23.79 -41.28 -5.27
CA ALA A 847 23.22 -42.59 -5.51
C ALA A 847 21.69 -42.61 -5.32
N VAL A 848 21.18 -42.02 -4.24
CA VAL A 848 19.73 -41.94 -3.97
C VAL A 848 19.02 -41.03 -4.97
N ALA A 849 19.66 -39.94 -5.44
CA ALA A 849 19.13 -39.12 -6.52
C ALA A 849 19.03 -39.91 -7.85
N ALA A 850 20.09 -40.64 -8.22
CA ALA A 850 20.09 -41.49 -9.42
C ALA A 850 19.04 -42.61 -9.35
N LEU A 851 18.90 -43.28 -8.20
CA LEU A 851 17.88 -44.31 -7.98
C LEU A 851 16.45 -43.75 -8.01
N SER A 852 16.21 -42.59 -7.37
CA SER A 852 14.90 -41.92 -7.41
C SER A 852 14.52 -41.53 -8.84
N VAL A 853 15.45 -40.98 -9.62
CA VAL A 853 15.19 -40.59 -11.01
C VAL A 853 15.04 -41.80 -11.93
N ALA A 854 15.76 -42.91 -11.69
CA ALA A 854 15.53 -44.17 -12.40
C ALA A 854 14.11 -44.72 -12.14
N LEU A 855 13.66 -44.69 -10.89
CA LEU A 855 12.30 -45.08 -10.50
C LEU A 855 11.24 -44.17 -11.13
N TRP A 856 11.42 -42.85 -11.06
CA TRP A 856 10.51 -41.87 -11.68
C TRP A 856 10.48 -41.97 -13.21
N THR A 857 11.60 -42.31 -13.86
CA THR A 857 11.66 -42.59 -15.30
C THR A 857 10.78 -43.80 -15.65
N LEU A 858 10.87 -44.88 -14.86
CA LEU A 858 10.02 -46.08 -15.05
C LEU A 858 8.53 -45.79 -14.81
N LEU A 859 8.21 -44.99 -13.78
CA LEU A 859 6.84 -44.59 -13.47
C LEU A 859 6.26 -43.64 -14.52
N SER A 860 7.03 -42.65 -14.98
CA SER A 860 6.63 -41.71 -16.04
C SER A 860 6.26 -42.44 -17.33
N LEU A 861 7.07 -43.43 -17.74
CA LEU A 861 6.80 -44.28 -18.91
C LEU A 861 5.56 -45.17 -18.71
N ARG A 862 5.41 -45.82 -17.55
CA ARG A 862 4.26 -46.71 -17.28
C ARG A 862 2.93 -45.97 -17.12
N LEU A 863 2.93 -44.81 -16.47
CA LEU A 863 1.74 -44.01 -16.18
C LEU A 863 1.43 -42.97 -17.26
N LYS A 864 2.28 -42.85 -18.29
CA LYS A 864 2.23 -41.78 -19.32
C LYS A 864 2.17 -40.38 -18.68
N TRP A 865 3.08 -40.12 -17.74
CA TRP A 865 3.08 -38.90 -16.92
C TRP A 865 4.22 -37.95 -17.35
N PRO A 866 3.97 -36.98 -18.25
CA PRO A 866 5.03 -36.13 -18.82
C PRO A 866 5.62 -35.14 -17.82
N SER A 867 4.85 -34.61 -16.85
CA SER A 867 5.39 -33.71 -15.82
C SER A 867 6.29 -34.44 -14.82
N LEU A 868 6.01 -35.72 -14.46
CA LEU A 868 6.98 -36.56 -13.74
C LEU A 868 8.23 -36.85 -14.59
N GLY A 869 8.06 -36.99 -15.90
CA GLY A 869 9.19 -37.07 -16.84
C GLY A 869 10.06 -35.81 -16.83
N LEU A 870 9.43 -34.63 -16.73
CA LEU A 870 10.13 -33.33 -16.59
C LEU A 870 10.93 -33.27 -15.29
N VAL A 871 10.38 -33.74 -14.16
CA VAL A 871 11.14 -33.85 -12.89
C VAL A 871 12.43 -34.67 -13.05
N CYS A 872 12.44 -35.69 -13.90
CA CYS A 872 13.62 -36.53 -14.13
C CYS A 872 14.82 -35.77 -14.75
N THR A 873 14.64 -34.58 -15.34
CA THR A 873 15.76 -33.77 -15.85
C THR A 873 16.53 -33.05 -14.75
N PHE A 874 15.94 -32.86 -13.56
CA PHE A 874 16.57 -32.18 -12.42
C PHE A 874 17.69 -32.99 -11.75
N LEU A 875 17.96 -34.23 -12.18
CA LEU A 875 19.08 -35.05 -11.71
C LEU A 875 20.42 -34.31 -11.78
N ILE A 876 20.68 -33.59 -12.89
CA ILE A 876 21.94 -32.87 -13.09
C ILE A 876 22.02 -31.61 -12.22
N PRO A 877 21.01 -30.71 -12.15
CA PRO A 877 20.95 -29.66 -11.13
C PRO A 877 21.18 -30.17 -9.70
N ALA A 878 20.53 -31.27 -9.31
CA ALA A 878 20.71 -31.86 -7.97
C ALA A 878 22.14 -32.37 -7.75
N ALA A 879 22.71 -33.11 -8.71
CA ALA A 879 24.09 -33.59 -8.64
C ALA A 879 25.12 -32.43 -8.63
N GLY A 880 24.84 -31.34 -9.36
CA GLY A 880 25.64 -30.11 -9.30
C GLY A 880 25.60 -29.43 -7.93
N LEU A 881 24.44 -29.39 -7.27
CA LEU A 881 24.32 -28.90 -5.89
C LEU A 881 25.09 -29.78 -4.89
N VAL A 882 25.03 -31.11 -5.02
CA VAL A 882 25.84 -32.01 -4.19
C VAL A 882 27.34 -31.77 -4.42
N LEU A 883 27.78 -31.66 -5.68
CA LEU A 883 29.18 -31.34 -6.02
C LEU A 883 29.65 -30.00 -5.43
N LEU A 884 28.80 -28.98 -5.45
CA LEU A 884 29.09 -27.68 -4.83
C LEU A 884 29.14 -27.76 -3.29
N SER A 885 28.27 -28.56 -2.65
CA SER A 885 28.31 -28.77 -1.19
C SER A 885 29.53 -29.59 -0.72
N ALA A 886 30.03 -30.49 -1.57
CA ALA A 886 31.21 -31.30 -1.31
C ALA A 886 32.53 -30.61 -1.72
N TRP A 887 32.48 -29.37 -2.22
CA TRP A 887 33.63 -28.70 -2.81
C TRP A 887 34.65 -28.23 -1.77
N HIS A 888 35.91 -28.65 -1.95
CA HIS A 888 37.06 -28.11 -1.23
C HIS A 888 38.32 -28.13 -2.11
N SER A 889 39.37 -27.39 -1.71
CA SER A 889 40.59 -27.19 -2.52
C SER A 889 41.34 -28.47 -2.92
N ARG A 890 41.06 -29.60 -2.26
CA ARG A 890 41.63 -30.94 -2.51
C ARG A 890 40.55 -32.00 -2.85
N TYR A 891 39.36 -31.60 -3.28
CA TYR A 891 38.28 -32.53 -3.63
C TYR A 891 38.63 -33.34 -4.89
N HIS A 892 38.36 -34.64 -4.86
CA HIS A 892 38.68 -35.63 -5.89
C HIS A 892 37.40 -36.42 -6.22
N PRO A 893 36.72 -36.14 -7.34
CA PRO A 893 35.41 -36.74 -7.66
C PRO A 893 35.38 -38.26 -7.75
N ALA A 894 36.52 -38.92 -8.00
CA ALA A 894 36.60 -40.38 -8.09
C ALA A 894 36.77 -41.11 -6.73
N ALA A 895 37.07 -40.38 -5.64
CA ALA A 895 37.20 -40.92 -4.27
C ALA A 895 35.91 -41.59 -3.76
N ASP A 896 36.02 -42.45 -2.74
CA ASP A 896 34.87 -42.98 -1.97
C ASP A 896 33.72 -43.55 -2.84
N PHE A 897 34.08 -44.41 -3.81
CA PHE A 897 33.21 -44.98 -4.86
C PHE A 897 32.54 -43.95 -5.81
N GLY A 898 32.93 -42.68 -5.72
CA GLY A 898 32.44 -41.57 -6.54
C GLY A 898 32.61 -41.82 -8.03
N TRP A 899 33.67 -42.50 -8.49
CA TRP A 899 33.83 -42.87 -9.91
C TRP A 899 32.66 -43.70 -10.45
N LEU A 900 32.14 -44.62 -9.64
CA LEU A 900 31.03 -45.50 -9.98
C LEU A 900 29.70 -44.74 -9.91
N VAL A 901 29.51 -43.90 -8.89
CA VAL A 901 28.26 -43.15 -8.71
C VAL A 901 28.13 -42.01 -9.70
N TRP A 902 29.21 -41.27 -10.03
CA TRP A 902 29.21 -40.29 -11.11
C TRP A 902 28.90 -40.96 -12.47
N ALA A 903 29.52 -42.11 -12.76
CA ALA A 903 29.18 -42.88 -13.95
C ALA A 903 27.68 -43.28 -13.95
N ALA A 904 27.14 -43.74 -12.82
CA ALA A 904 25.72 -44.07 -12.68
C ALA A 904 24.80 -42.85 -12.88
N VAL A 905 25.15 -41.68 -12.34
CA VAL A 905 24.41 -40.42 -12.54
C VAL A 905 24.35 -40.05 -14.02
N PHE A 906 25.48 -40.07 -14.73
CA PHE A 906 25.51 -39.76 -16.17
C PHE A 906 24.79 -40.83 -17.01
N VAL A 907 24.91 -42.12 -16.67
CA VAL A 907 24.19 -43.21 -17.34
C VAL A 907 22.67 -43.08 -17.15
N VAL A 908 22.19 -42.86 -15.92
CA VAL A 908 20.76 -42.63 -15.63
C VAL A 908 20.27 -41.37 -16.34
N HIS A 909 21.03 -40.27 -16.32
CA HIS A 909 20.70 -39.05 -17.05
C HIS A 909 20.53 -39.30 -18.55
N PHE A 910 21.51 -39.91 -19.23
CA PHE A 910 21.41 -40.15 -20.68
C PHE A 910 20.33 -41.19 -21.04
N ILE A 911 20.12 -42.23 -20.23
CA ILE A 911 19.01 -43.18 -20.43
C ILE A 911 17.65 -42.49 -20.25
N SER A 912 17.52 -41.64 -19.23
CA SER A 912 16.32 -40.85 -18.94
C SER A 912 15.99 -39.93 -20.13
N LEU A 913 16.94 -39.08 -20.56
CA LEU A 913 16.73 -38.21 -21.73
C LEU A 913 16.38 -39.01 -22.99
N ARG A 914 17.08 -40.12 -23.27
CA ARG A 914 16.85 -40.94 -24.47
C ARG A 914 15.48 -41.63 -24.47
N ARG A 915 14.94 -42.03 -23.31
CA ARG A 915 13.63 -42.70 -23.20
C ARG A 915 12.46 -41.74 -23.04
N LEU A 916 12.67 -40.58 -22.38
CA LEU A 916 11.63 -39.59 -22.12
C LEU A 916 11.55 -38.49 -23.21
N ALA A 917 12.52 -38.41 -24.13
CA ALA A 917 12.53 -37.47 -25.27
C ALA A 917 11.16 -37.26 -25.96
N PRO A 918 10.36 -38.29 -26.33
CA PRO A 918 9.06 -38.07 -27.00
C PRO A 918 7.96 -37.49 -26.08
N MET A 919 8.20 -37.40 -24.77
CA MET A 919 7.27 -36.85 -23.77
C MET A 919 7.75 -35.53 -23.15
N LEU A 920 9.00 -35.11 -23.42
CA LEU A 920 9.63 -33.94 -22.81
C LEU A 920 9.49 -32.69 -23.70
N PRO A 921 9.20 -31.51 -23.12
CA PRO A 921 9.27 -30.25 -23.86
C PRO A 921 10.68 -30.03 -24.44
N ALA A 922 10.79 -29.67 -25.71
CA ALA A 922 12.07 -29.52 -26.40
C ALA A 922 13.06 -28.58 -25.68
N ARG A 923 12.57 -27.52 -25.02
CA ARG A 923 13.41 -26.63 -24.18
C ARG A 923 14.01 -27.35 -22.97
N ALA A 924 13.23 -28.18 -22.27
CA ALA A 924 13.69 -28.92 -21.10
C ALA A 924 14.67 -30.05 -21.47
N LEU A 925 14.48 -30.66 -22.65
CA LEU A 925 15.40 -31.64 -23.22
C LEU A 925 16.74 -30.97 -23.61
N SER A 926 16.67 -29.83 -24.31
CA SER A 926 17.80 -29.01 -24.73
C SER A 926 18.63 -28.51 -23.53
N THR A 927 18.00 -27.92 -22.52
CA THR A 927 18.71 -27.47 -21.30
C THR A 927 19.32 -28.63 -20.51
N ALA A 928 18.64 -29.78 -20.43
CA ALA A 928 19.19 -30.95 -19.73
C ALA A 928 20.46 -31.49 -20.42
N HIS A 929 20.49 -31.55 -21.76
CA HIS A 929 21.70 -31.92 -22.51
C HIS A 929 22.85 -30.93 -22.28
N VAL A 930 22.57 -29.63 -22.25
CA VAL A 930 23.57 -28.57 -22.00
C VAL A 930 24.13 -28.65 -20.58
N LEU A 931 23.27 -28.72 -19.56
CA LEU A 931 23.69 -28.83 -18.17
C LEU A 931 24.45 -30.14 -17.90
N GLY A 932 24.00 -31.26 -18.47
CA GLY A 932 24.68 -32.55 -18.37
C GLY A 932 26.09 -32.51 -18.98
N CYS A 933 26.26 -31.76 -20.08
CA CYS A 933 27.56 -31.51 -20.67
C CYS A 933 28.46 -30.69 -19.74
N TRP A 934 27.97 -29.61 -19.14
CA TRP A 934 28.77 -28.79 -18.21
C TRP A 934 29.15 -29.54 -16.94
N LEU A 935 28.25 -30.34 -16.36
CA LEU A 935 28.59 -31.13 -15.17
C LEU A 935 29.61 -32.22 -15.48
N LEU A 936 29.54 -32.85 -16.65
CA LEU A 936 30.54 -33.81 -17.11
C LEU A 936 31.91 -33.17 -17.35
N ILE A 937 31.97 -32.04 -18.08
CA ILE A 937 33.21 -31.27 -18.29
C ILE A 937 33.78 -30.80 -16.94
N GLY A 938 32.91 -30.34 -16.03
CA GLY A 938 33.26 -29.92 -14.68
C GLY A 938 33.93 -31.05 -13.91
N VAL A 939 33.24 -32.17 -13.69
CA VAL A 939 33.78 -33.35 -12.96
C VAL A 939 35.11 -33.82 -13.56
N LEU A 940 35.23 -33.88 -14.89
CA LEU A 940 36.49 -34.26 -15.55
C LEU A 940 37.61 -33.20 -15.38
N ALA A 941 37.28 -31.90 -15.40
CA ALA A 941 38.25 -30.83 -15.15
C ALA A 941 38.72 -30.78 -13.69
N LEU A 942 37.84 -31.13 -12.74
CA LEU A 942 38.23 -31.30 -11.33
C LEU A 942 39.22 -32.46 -11.17
N GLU A 943 38.95 -33.58 -11.83
CA GLU A 943 39.82 -34.77 -11.80
C GLU A 943 41.17 -34.49 -12.48
N LEU A 944 41.19 -33.85 -13.66
CA LEU A 944 42.43 -33.44 -14.33
C LEU A 944 43.22 -32.43 -13.49
N ARG A 945 42.55 -31.46 -12.86
CA ARG A 945 43.18 -30.51 -11.94
C ARG A 945 43.78 -31.23 -10.72
N TYR A 946 43.11 -32.24 -10.17
CA TYR A 946 43.63 -33.03 -9.05
C TYR A 946 44.89 -33.81 -9.48
N GLY A 947 44.88 -34.45 -10.66
CA GLY A 947 46.06 -35.10 -11.24
C GLY A 947 47.23 -34.14 -11.48
N LEU A 948 46.98 -32.94 -11.99
CA LEU A 948 48.02 -31.90 -12.16
C LEU A 948 48.51 -31.32 -10.84
N LEU A 949 47.66 -31.26 -9.80
CA LEU A 949 48.04 -30.84 -8.46
C LEU A 949 49.00 -31.84 -7.78
N LEU A 950 48.87 -33.14 -8.07
CA LEU A 950 49.81 -34.17 -7.63
C LEU A 950 51.19 -34.07 -8.30
N LEU A 951 51.32 -33.30 -9.39
CA LEU A 951 52.58 -33.04 -10.09
C LEU A 951 53.23 -31.69 -9.68
N SER A 952 52.62 -30.94 -8.73
CA SER A 952 53.07 -29.62 -8.30
C SER A 952 53.10 -29.51 -6.77
N GLU A 953 54.27 -29.39 -6.16
CA GLU A 953 54.39 -29.24 -4.70
C GLU A 953 53.82 -27.90 -4.18
N GLN A 954 53.86 -26.85 -5.02
CA GLN A 954 53.41 -25.49 -4.69
C GLN A 954 52.16 -25.04 -5.47
N TYR A 955 51.56 -23.91 -5.10
CA TYR A 955 50.46 -23.30 -5.86
C TYR A 955 51.03 -22.55 -7.08
N ASN A 956 51.05 -23.18 -8.26
CA ASN A 956 51.69 -22.64 -9.46
C ASN A 956 50.86 -22.84 -10.75
N ALA A 957 51.44 -22.50 -11.90
CA ALA A 957 50.79 -22.53 -13.23
C ALA A 957 50.14 -23.86 -13.62
N TRP A 958 50.64 -25.01 -13.14
CA TRP A 958 50.07 -26.33 -13.46
C TRP A 958 48.61 -26.47 -12.98
N ARG A 959 48.29 -25.86 -11.84
CA ARG A 959 46.94 -25.85 -11.26
C ARG A 959 45.98 -24.92 -12.01
N TRP A 960 46.49 -23.85 -12.62
CA TRP A 960 45.73 -22.98 -13.53
C TRP A 960 45.43 -23.73 -14.83
N LEU A 961 46.43 -24.38 -15.42
CA LEU A 961 46.32 -25.13 -16.67
C LEU A 961 45.26 -26.25 -16.61
N GLY A 962 45.12 -26.93 -15.46
CA GLY A 962 44.11 -27.97 -15.25
C GLY A 962 42.65 -27.51 -15.40
N TRP A 963 42.36 -26.23 -15.12
CA TRP A 963 41.03 -25.64 -15.40
C TRP A 963 40.81 -25.32 -16.87
N ALA A 964 41.88 -25.07 -17.64
CA ALA A 964 41.79 -24.60 -19.02
C ALA A 964 41.77 -25.72 -20.06
N ILE A 965 42.55 -26.80 -19.88
CA ILE A 965 42.73 -27.85 -20.91
C ILE A 965 41.40 -28.44 -21.37
N LEU A 966 40.60 -29.00 -20.45
CA LEU A 966 39.38 -29.74 -20.83
C LEU A 966 38.29 -28.85 -21.45
N PRO A 967 37.96 -27.68 -20.89
CA PRO A 967 37.07 -26.74 -21.54
C PRO A 967 37.57 -26.25 -22.92
N SER A 968 38.85 -25.94 -23.05
CA SER A 968 39.43 -25.46 -24.33
C SER A 968 39.44 -26.55 -25.39
N LEU A 969 39.77 -27.79 -25.01
CA LEU A 969 39.68 -28.97 -25.87
C LEU A 969 38.24 -29.23 -26.30
N TYR A 970 37.26 -29.06 -25.41
CA TYR A 970 35.84 -29.15 -25.76
C TYR A 970 35.44 -28.10 -26.81
N LEU A 971 35.89 -26.85 -26.70
CA LEU A 971 35.64 -25.81 -27.70
C LEU A 971 36.20 -26.19 -29.09
N VAL A 972 37.43 -26.71 -29.14
CA VAL A 972 38.05 -27.19 -30.40
C VAL A 972 37.27 -28.38 -30.98
N LEU A 973 36.84 -29.34 -30.15
CA LEU A 973 36.05 -30.51 -30.59
C LEU A 973 34.63 -30.13 -31.04
N ALA A 974 33.99 -29.16 -30.38
CA ALA A 974 32.69 -28.60 -30.77
C ALA A 974 32.74 -27.91 -32.14
N ALA A 975 33.85 -27.20 -32.40
CA ALA A 975 34.13 -26.52 -33.65
C ALA A 975 34.50 -27.46 -34.81
N ALA A 976 35.02 -28.65 -34.51
CA ALA A 976 35.51 -29.59 -35.52
C ALA A 976 34.38 -30.10 -36.44
N PRO A 977 34.56 -30.15 -37.78
CA PRO A 977 33.55 -30.60 -38.74
C PRO A 977 33.32 -32.13 -38.74
N ARG A 978 33.67 -32.82 -37.64
CA ARG A 978 33.54 -34.27 -37.47
C ARG A 978 32.12 -34.64 -37.05
N ASN A 979 31.58 -35.72 -37.62
CA ASN A 979 30.34 -36.33 -37.13
C ASN A 979 30.62 -37.17 -35.89
N PHE A 980 29.93 -36.85 -34.80
CA PHE A 980 30.00 -37.55 -33.51
C PHE A 980 28.73 -38.42 -33.30
N PRO A 981 28.78 -39.49 -32.50
CA PRO A 981 27.62 -40.34 -32.21
C PRO A 981 26.57 -39.62 -31.34
N TRP A 982 25.47 -40.32 -31.05
CA TRP A 982 24.46 -39.86 -30.08
C TRP A 982 25.12 -39.66 -28.69
N PRO A 983 24.81 -38.57 -27.95
CA PRO A 983 23.76 -37.58 -28.18
C PRO A 983 24.10 -36.46 -29.17
N VAL A 984 25.38 -36.25 -29.50
CA VAL A 984 25.86 -35.08 -30.28
C VAL A 984 25.35 -35.06 -31.72
N SER A 985 25.07 -36.23 -32.33
CA SER A 985 24.43 -36.31 -33.65
C SER A 985 22.98 -35.78 -33.66
N ALA A 986 22.21 -36.03 -32.61
CA ALA A 986 20.79 -35.67 -32.53
C ALA A 986 20.59 -34.24 -32.00
N TYR A 987 21.47 -33.77 -31.13
CA TYR A 987 21.40 -32.47 -30.46
C TYR A 987 22.64 -31.63 -30.78
N SER A 988 22.96 -31.52 -32.07
CA SER A 988 24.20 -30.89 -32.54
C SER A 988 24.30 -29.42 -32.13
N ARG A 989 23.18 -28.69 -32.08
CA ARG A 989 23.09 -27.30 -31.64
C ARG A 989 23.33 -27.15 -30.14
N GLU A 990 22.76 -28.04 -29.33
CA GLU A 990 22.93 -28.09 -27.88
C GLU A 990 24.41 -28.19 -27.51
N TYR A 991 25.11 -29.18 -28.06
CA TYR A 991 26.52 -29.41 -27.74
C TYR A 991 27.44 -28.37 -28.40
N ARG A 992 27.31 -28.13 -29.71
CA ARG A 992 28.25 -27.25 -30.45
C ARG A 992 28.05 -25.76 -30.22
N VAL A 993 26.86 -25.33 -29.80
CA VAL A 993 26.53 -23.91 -29.65
C VAL A 993 26.10 -23.57 -28.23
N TYR A 994 25.05 -24.19 -27.68
CA TYR A 994 24.50 -23.78 -26.39
C TYR A 994 25.36 -24.16 -25.18
N ALA A 995 25.99 -25.33 -25.18
CA ALA A 995 26.96 -25.71 -24.16
C ALA A 995 28.31 -25.03 -24.37
N ALA A 996 28.72 -24.81 -25.62
CA ALA A 996 30.01 -24.22 -25.94
C ALA A 996 30.06 -22.69 -25.71
N ALA A 997 28.98 -21.94 -25.97
CA ALA A 997 29.00 -20.48 -25.88
C ALA A 997 29.31 -19.94 -24.45
N PRO A 998 28.64 -20.37 -23.38
CA PRO A 998 28.99 -19.94 -22.02
C PRO A 998 30.35 -20.48 -21.57
N LEU A 999 30.78 -21.64 -22.08
CA LEU A 999 32.12 -22.18 -21.81
C LEU A 999 33.22 -21.36 -22.50
N ALA A 1000 32.97 -20.82 -23.69
CA ALA A 1000 33.86 -19.90 -24.39
C ALA A 1000 33.95 -18.54 -23.68
N LEU A 1001 32.83 -18.03 -23.17
CA LEU A 1001 32.82 -16.83 -22.33
C LEU A 1001 33.54 -17.06 -20.99
N LEU A 1002 33.38 -18.23 -20.38
CA LEU A 1002 34.10 -18.63 -19.15
C LEU A 1002 35.60 -18.76 -19.43
N MET A 1003 36.01 -19.39 -20.53
CA MET A 1003 37.41 -19.50 -20.94
C MET A 1003 38.04 -18.15 -21.29
N LEU A 1004 37.29 -17.22 -21.88
CA LEU A 1004 37.72 -15.84 -22.09
C LEU A 1004 37.84 -15.09 -20.75
N GLY A 1005 36.85 -15.18 -19.86
CA GLY A 1005 36.93 -14.58 -18.52
C GLY A 1005 38.10 -15.13 -17.69
N TRP A 1006 38.33 -16.45 -17.75
CA TRP A 1006 39.48 -17.13 -17.16
C TRP A 1006 40.80 -16.63 -17.75
N PHE A 1007 40.88 -16.44 -19.07
CA PHE A 1007 42.07 -15.90 -19.74
C PHE A 1007 42.41 -14.48 -19.27
N TRP A 1008 41.40 -13.62 -19.11
CA TRP A 1008 41.61 -12.26 -18.61
C TRP A 1008 41.97 -12.24 -17.12
N LEU A 1009 41.29 -13.06 -16.29
CA LEU A 1009 41.57 -13.19 -14.86
C LEU A 1009 42.98 -13.76 -14.60
N ALA A 1010 43.38 -14.82 -15.31
CA ALA A 1010 44.72 -15.41 -15.19
C ALA A 1010 45.84 -14.48 -15.69
N ASN A 1011 45.52 -13.48 -16.55
CA ASN A 1011 46.44 -12.40 -16.91
C ASN A 1011 46.53 -11.27 -15.88
N GLY A 1012 45.51 -11.06 -15.05
CA GLY A 1012 45.58 -10.10 -13.94
C GLY A 1012 46.13 -10.66 -12.64
N VAL A 1013 45.98 -11.98 -12.39
CA VAL A 1013 46.18 -12.58 -11.06
C VAL A 1013 47.38 -13.54 -10.97
N SER A 1014 47.88 -14.11 -12.09
CA SER A 1014 48.98 -15.08 -12.05
C SER A 1014 50.29 -14.54 -12.63
N ASP A 1015 51.30 -14.55 -11.78
CA ASP A 1015 52.73 -14.27 -12.01
C ASP A 1015 53.41 -15.17 -13.07
N GLY A 1016 52.87 -16.34 -13.38
CA GLY A 1016 53.49 -17.34 -14.26
C GLY A 1016 54.53 -18.25 -13.57
N THR A 1017 54.58 -18.32 -12.24
CA THR A 1017 55.41 -19.32 -11.53
C THR A 1017 55.04 -20.75 -11.98
N ALA A 1018 56.04 -21.58 -12.30
CA ALA A 1018 55.80 -22.89 -12.96
C ALA A 1018 56.75 -24.01 -12.49
N GLU A 1019 57.24 -23.92 -11.25
CA GLU A 1019 58.16 -24.89 -10.64
C GLU A 1019 57.75 -26.36 -10.93
N PRO A 1020 58.71 -27.24 -11.29
CA PRO A 1020 60.16 -27.01 -11.34
C PRO A 1020 60.68 -26.32 -12.62
N LEU A 1021 59.81 -25.85 -13.52
CA LEU A 1021 60.24 -25.19 -14.76
C LEU A 1021 60.55 -23.68 -14.53
N PRO A 1022 61.64 -23.15 -15.11
CA PRO A 1022 61.92 -21.71 -15.09
C PRO A 1022 60.96 -20.92 -15.99
N TYR A 1023 60.73 -19.64 -15.68
CA TYR A 1023 59.88 -18.78 -16.50
C TYR A 1023 60.58 -18.39 -17.82
N VAL A 1024 60.18 -19.04 -18.92
CA VAL A 1024 60.57 -18.69 -20.29
C VAL A 1024 59.35 -18.09 -21.02
N PRO A 1025 59.39 -16.82 -21.46
CA PRO A 1025 58.28 -16.17 -22.14
C PRO A 1025 57.77 -16.93 -23.37
N LEU A 1026 56.45 -16.90 -23.56
CA LEU A 1026 55.67 -17.63 -24.59
C LEU A 1026 55.71 -19.18 -24.49
N ILE A 1027 56.47 -19.75 -23.56
CA ILE A 1027 56.67 -21.22 -23.41
C ILE A 1027 56.15 -21.71 -22.05
N ASN A 1028 55.85 -20.82 -21.10
CA ASN A 1028 55.38 -21.19 -19.77
C ASN A 1028 54.04 -21.97 -19.82
N PRO A 1029 53.81 -22.97 -18.95
CA PRO A 1029 52.54 -23.71 -18.88
C PRO A 1029 51.28 -22.81 -18.79
N LEU A 1030 51.38 -21.66 -18.11
CA LEU A 1030 50.30 -20.66 -18.06
C LEU A 1030 50.06 -20.03 -19.43
N GLU A 1031 51.12 -19.59 -20.11
CA GLU A 1031 51.04 -18.92 -21.42
C GLU A 1031 50.52 -19.87 -22.51
N LEU A 1032 50.96 -21.13 -22.49
CA LEU A 1032 50.43 -22.18 -23.37
C LEU A 1032 48.94 -22.44 -23.08
N GLY A 1033 48.53 -22.48 -21.81
CA GLY A 1033 47.11 -22.59 -21.41
C GLY A 1033 46.26 -21.38 -21.85
N LEU A 1034 46.80 -20.17 -21.74
CA LEU A 1034 46.18 -18.93 -22.21
C LEU A 1034 46.01 -18.93 -23.74
N LEU A 1035 47.06 -19.27 -24.48
CA LEU A 1035 47.01 -19.35 -25.95
C LEU A 1035 46.09 -20.47 -26.43
N PHE A 1036 46.07 -21.63 -25.77
CA PHE A 1036 45.15 -22.73 -26.10
C PHE A 1036 43.69 -22.38 -25.80
N SER A 1037 43.42 -21.70 -24.70
CA SER A 1037 42.09 -21.14 -24.38
C SER A 1037 41.63 -20.14 -25.45
N LEU A 1038 42.46 -19.14 -25.77
CA LEU A 1038 42.12 -18.13 -26.77
C LEU A 1038 41.96 -18.74 -28.17
N PHE A 1039 42.77 -19.74 -28.53
CA PHE A 1039 42.63 -20.51 -29.77
C PHE A 1039 41.30 -21.30 -29.79
N GLY A 1040 40.96 -22.00 -28.71
CA GLY A 1040 39.69 -22.71 -28.58
C GLY A 1040 38.49 -21.79 -28.74
N VAL A 1041 38.50 -20.63 -28.07
CA VAL A 1041 37.47 -19.58 -28.20
C VAL A 1041 37.41 -18.99 -29.63
N TYR A 1042 38.54 -18.73 -30.27
CA TYR A 1042 38.60 -18.18 -31.63
C TYR A 1042 38.15 -19.18 -32.72
N VAL A 1043 38.57 -20.44 -32.64
CA VAL A 1043 38.16 -21.49 -33.59
C VAL A 1043 36.68 -21.83 -33.39
N TRP A 1044 36.22 -21.92 -32.14
CA TRP A 1044 34.80 -22.13 -31.84
C TRP A 1044 33.93 -20.98 -32.33
N SER A 1045 34.24 -19.73 -31.98
CA SER A 1045 33.42 -18.57 -32.39
C SER A 1045 33.27 -18.49 -33.91
N ARG A 1046 34.34 -18.69 -34.69
CA ARG A 1046 34.28 -18.76 -36.16
C ARG A 1046 33.38 -19.90 -36.68
N SER A 1047 33.33 -21.04 -36.01
CA SER A 1047 32.41 -22.14 -36.34
C SER A 1047 30.95 -21.87 -35.93
N ALA A 1048 30.73 -21.10 -34.86
CA ALA A 1048 29.42 -20.76 -34.33
C ALA A 1048 28.75 -19.61 -35.10
N VAL A 1049 29.52 -18.68 -35.68
CA VAL A 1049 29.02 -17.61 -36.56
C VAL A 1049 28.32 -18.17 -37.81
N ALA A 1050 28.63 -19.40 -38.24
CA ALA A 1050 27.90 -20.07 -39.32
C ALA A 1050 26.55 -20.71 -38.87
N GLN A 1051 26.27 -20.74 -37.55
CA GLN A 1051 25.10 -21.41 -36.94
C GLN A 1051 24.15 -20.43 -36.23
N PHE A 1052 24.64 -19.26 -35.82
CA PHE A 1052 23.79 -18.12 -35.46
C PHE A 1052 23.44 -17.33 -36.73
N ALA A 1053 22.16 -16.98 -36.91
CA ALA A 1053 21.67 -16.19 -38.05
C ALA A 1053 22.01 -14.69 -37.94
N LEU A 1054 23.21 -14.36 -37.44
CA LEU A 1054 23.75 -12.99 -37.44
C LEU A 1054 24.34 -12.69 -38.82
N PRO A 1055 24.35 -11.42 -39.27
CA PRO A 1055 25.04 -11.06 -40.51
C PRO A 1055 26.55 -11.33 -40.35
N LYS A 1056 27.05 -12.28 -41.13
CA LYS A 1056 28.38 -12.89 -41.01
C LYS A 1056 29.52 -11.86 -40.83
N VAL A 1057 29.46 -10.75 -41.56
CA VAL A 1057 30.45 -9.65 -41.53
C VAL A 1057 30.62 -9.07 -40.12
N TYR A 1058 29.53 -8.69 -39.44
CA TYR A 1058 29.61 -8.07 -38.11
C TYR A 1058 30.16 -9.05 -37.06
N ALA A 1059 29.74 -10.32 -37.12
CA ALA A 1059 30.16 -11.32 -36.15
C ALA A 1059 31.60 -11.80 -36.38
N GLU A 1060 32.07 -11.90 -37.63
CA GLU A 1060 33.49 -12.12 -37.92
C GLU A 1060 34.36 -10.94 -37.48
N ASN A 1061 33.91 -9.69 -37.66
CA ASN A 1061 34.64 -8.50 -37.22
C ASN A 1061 34.70 -8.39 -35.68
N ALA A 1062 33.60 -8.63 -34.98
CA ALA A 1062 33.58 -8.67 -33.51
C ALA A 1062 34.50 -9.78 -32.95
N THR A 1063 34.50 -10.96 -33.58
CA THR A 1063 35.40 -12.07 -33.22
C THR A 1063 36.87 -11.69 -33.40
N GLN A 1064 37.22 -11.03 -34.51
CA GLN A 1064 38.58 -10.53 -34.77
C GLN A 1064 39.00 -9.44 -33.76
N LEU A 1065 38.08 -8.53 -33.39
CA LEU A 1065 38.34 -7.48 -32.40
C LEU A 1065 38.60 -8.03 -31.00
N ILE A 1066 37.75 -8.95 -30.51
CA ILE A 1066 37.89 -9.56 -29.17
C ILE A 1066 39.18 -10.38 -29.09
N ALA A 1067 39.52 -11.15 -30.13
CA ALA A 1067 40.77 -11.89 -30.20
C ALA A 1067 41.99 -10.95 -30.25
N GLY A 1068 41.94 -9.87 -31.02
CA GLY A 1068 43.00 -8.87 -31.11
C GLY A 1068 43.26 -8.13 -29.79
N ALA A 1069 42.20 -7.69 -29.10
CA ALA A 1069 42.30 -7.07 -27.79
C ALA A 1069 42.85 -8.03 -26.72
N SER A 1070 42.41 -9.30 -26.77
CA SER A 1070 42.91 -10.35 -25.86
C SER A 1070 44.39 -10.66 -26.11
N LEU A 1071 44.85 -10.68 -27.37
CA LEU A 1071 46.28 -10.79 -27.70
C LEU A 1071 47.10 -9.59 -27.24
N PHE A 1072 46.58 -8.37 -27.37
CA PHE A 1072 47.24 -7.15 -26.88
C PHE A 1072 47.45 -7.16 -25.36
N VAL A 1073 46.44 -7.59 -24.60
CA VAL A 1073 46.56 -7.74 -23.15
C VAL A 1073 47.46 -8.92 -22.77
N PHE A 1074 47.43 -10.03 -23.51
CA PHE A 1074 48.39 -11.13 -23.34
C PHE A 1074 49.84 -10.67 -23.51
N PHE A 1075 50.20 -10.02 -24.63
CA PHE A 1075 51.56 -9.53 -24.84
C PHE A 1075 51.98 -8.48 -23.80
N SER A 1076 51.04 -7.64 -23.34
CA SER A 1076 51.28 -6.71 -22.23
C SER A 1076 51.56 -7.43 -20.91
N ALA A 1077 50.84 -8.50 -20.61
CA ALA A 1077 51.06 -9.33 -19.42
C ALA A 1077 52.33 -10.22 -19.52
N VAL A 1078 52.75 -10.60 -20.72
CA VAL A 1078 54.05 -11.25 -20.94
C VAL A 1078 55.19 -10.27 -20.60
N VAL A 1079 55.07 -8.98 -20.94
CA VAL A 1079 56.05 -7.95 -20.53
C VAL A 1079 56.12 -7.82 -19.01
N THR A 1080 54.98 -7.71 -18.30
CA THR A 1080 54.99 -7.56 -16.83
C THR A 1080 55.55 -8.79 -16.12
N ARG A 1081 55.20 -10.01 -16.55
CA ARG A 1081 55.79 -11.25 -16.03
C ARG A 1081 57.28 -11.38 -16.35
N THR A 1082 57.72 -10.96 -17.54
CA THR A 1082 59.14 -10.96 -17.89
C THR A 1082 59.92 -9.99 -17.00
N ALA A 1083 59.41 -8.78 -16.76
CA ALA A 1083 59.99 -7.82 -15.83
C ALA A 1083 59.97 -8.32 -14.36
N HIS A 1084 59.01 -9.17 -14.00
CA HIS A 1084 58.99 -9.83 -12.69
C HIS A 1084 60.09 -10.90 -12.57
N HIS A 1085 60.06 -11.93 -13.41
CA HIS A 1085 60.98 -13.08 -13.32
C HIS A 1085 62.44 -12.76 -13.70
N TRP A 1086 62.66 -11.83 -14.63
CA TRP A 1086 64.00 -11.49 -15.13
C TRP A 1086 64.49 -10.10 -14.68
N GLY A 1087 63.59 -9.19 -14.29
CA GLY A 1087 63.91 -7.85 -13.80
C GLY A 1087 63.79 -7.68 -12.28
N GLY A 1088 63.24 -8.67 -11.56
CA GLY A 1088 63.09 -8.63 -10.10
C GLY A 1088 62.00 -7.69 -9.59
N VAL A 1089 61.13 -7.15 -10.45
CA VAL A 1089 60.03 -6.25 -10.05
C VAL A 1089 58.91 -7.08 -9.39
N PRO A 1090 58.45 -6.79 -8.16
CA PRO A 1090 57.35 -7.54 -7.55
C PRO A 1090 56.06 -7.51 -8.38
N PHE A 1091 55.33 -8.63 -8.43
CA PHE A 1091 54.12 -8.78 -9.27
C PHE A 1091 52.88 -8.16 -8.63
N GLU A 1092 52.98 -6.90 -8.23
CA GLU A 1092 51.89 -6.08 -7.67
C GLU A 1092 51.57 -4.93 -8.63
N LEU A 1093 50.29 -4.63 -8.85
CA LEU A 1093 49.87 -3.68 -9.88
C LEU A 1093 50.51 -2.29 -9.72
N ASP A 1094 50.55 -1.73 -8.52
CA ASP A 1094 51.11 -0.41 -8.27
C ASP A 1094 52.64 -0.38 -8.48
N GLN A 1095 53.34 -1.46 -8.08
CA GLN A 1095 54.79 -1.59 -8.28
C GLN A 1095 55.16 -1.80 -9.76
N LEU A 1096 54.37 -2.62 -10.47
CA LEU A 1096 54.51 -2.82 -11.92
C LEU A 1096 54.24 -1.52 -12.69
N LEU A 1097 53.23 -0.72 -12.28
CA LEU A 1097 52.93 0.56 -12.92
C LEU A 1097 53.94 1.66 -12.59
N ALA A 1098 54.52 1.66 -11.38
CA ALA A 1098 55.60 2.58 -11.01
C ALA A 1098 56.95 2.23 -11.66
N SER A 1099 57.16 0.97 -12.06
CA SER A 1099 58.43 0.52 -12.64
C SER A 1099 58.69 1.08 -14.04
N MET A 1100 59.71 1.94 -14.16
CA MET A 1100 60.18 2.49 -15.43
C MET A 1100 60.56 1.39 -16.46
N GLN A 1101 61.06 0.24 -16.00
CA GLN A 1101 61.40 -0.90 -16.86
C GLN A 1101 60.14 -1.50 -17.51
N VAL A 1102 59.07 -1.68 -16.71
CA VAL A 1102 57.77 -2.14 -17.21
C VAL A 1102 57.17 -1.12 -18.16
N GLN A 1103 57.21 0.17 -17.82
CA GLN A 1103 56.64 1.22 -18.68
C GLN A 1103 57.35 1.30 -20.03
N ALA A 1104 58.68 1.27 -20.06
CA ALA A 1104 59.46 1.24 -21.29
C ALA A 1104 59.20 -0.05 -22.11
N GLY A 1105 59.18 -1.22 -21.46
CA GLY A 1105 58.90 -2.50 -22.11
C GLY A 1105 57.52 -2.54 -22.77
N LEU A 1106 56.49 -2.01 -22.09
CA LEU A 1106 55.14 -1.87 -22.65
C LEU A 1106 55.13 -0.91 -23.84
N SER A 1107 55.77 0.27 -23.73
CA SER A 1107 55.86 1.24 -24.82
C SER A 1107 56.56 0.66 -26.06
N ILE A 1108 57.62 -0.15 -25.88
CA ILE A 1108 58.31 -0.87 -26.96
C ILE A 1108 57.38 -1.91 -27.61
N VAL A 1109 56.79 -2.81 -26.82
CA VAL A 1109 55.94 -3.90 -27.35
C VAL A 1109 54.67 -3.36 -28.02
N TRP A 1110 54.04 -2.32 -27.47
CA TRP A 1110 52.89 -1.66 -28.10
C TRP A 1110 53.29 -1.01 -29.43
N THR A 1111 54.46 -0.39 -29.52
CA THR A 1111 54.97 0.19 -30.79
C THR A 1111 55.23 -0.90 -31.84
N LEU A 1112 55.86 -2.02 -31.44
CA LEU A 1112 56.09 -3.16 -32.33
C LEU A 1112 54.78 -3.81 -32.81
N MET A 1113 53.80 -3.99 -31.92
CA MET A 1113 52.47 -4.47 -32.28
C MET A 1113 51.75 -3.52 -33.24
N ALA A 1114 51.80 -2.22 -32.98
CA ALA A 1114 51.16 -1.21 -33.80
C ALA A 1114 51.76 -1.13 -35.21
N LEU A 1115 53.09 -1.15 -35.31
CA LEU A 1115 53.82 -1.24 -36.57
C LEU A 1115 53.48 -2.52 -37.32
N GLY A 1116 53.41 -3.68 -36.64
CA GLY A 1116 52.97 -4.95 -37.21
C GLY A 1116 51.53 -4.92 -37.75
N LEU A 1117 50.61 -4.22 -37.06
CA LEU A 1117 49.24 -4.00 -37.53
C LEU A 1117 49.18 -3.05 -38.74
N MET A 1118 49.97 -1.98 -38.77
CA MET A 1118 50.04 -1.07 -39.92
C MET A 1118 50.64 -1.76 -41.15
N ILE A 1119 51.78 -2.44 -41.01
CA ILE A 1119 52.41 -3.21 -42.10
C ILE A 1119 51.48 -4.34 -42.56
N GLY A 1120 50.89 -5.11 -41.64
CA GLY A 1120 49.95 -6.19 -41.97
C GLY A 1120 48.66 -5.69 -42.62
N GLY A 1121 48.15 -4.53 -42.21
CA GLY A 1121 47.00 -3.85 -42.81
C GLY A 1121 47.30 -3.32 -44.21
N HIS A 1122 48.51 -2.78 -44.43
CA HIS A 1122 49.00 -2.37 -45.75
C HIS A 1122 49.14 -3.56 -46.70
N LEU A 1123 49.92 -4.58 -46.32
CA LEU A 1123 50.20 -5.78 -47.13
C LEU A 1123 48.97 -6.63 -47.45
N ARG A 1124 47.91 -6.55 -46.64
CA ARG A 1124 46.63 -7.26 -46.87
C ARG A 1124 45.52 -6.34 -47.39
N HIS A 1125 45.84 -5.10 -47.73
CA HIS A 1125 44.91 -4.04 -48.15
C HIS A 1125 43.69 -3.85 -47.21
N ARG A 1126 43.84 -4.17 -45.91
CA ARG A 1126 42.81 -4.00 -44.88
C ARG A 1126 42.99 -2.68 -44.15
N ARG A 1127 42.40 -1.62 -44.72
CA ARG A 1127 42.41 -0.24 -44.17
C ARG A 1127 41.99 -0.18 -42.69
N GLU A 1128 41.03 -1.00 -42.26
CA GLU A 1128 40.60 -1.08 -40.85
C GLU A 1128 41.72 -1.53 -39.92
N VAL A 1129 42.47 -2.57 -40.29
CA VAL A 1129 43.60 -3.10 -39.49
C VAL A 1129 44.74 -2.09 -39.43
N TRP A 1130 44.99 -1.38 -40.53
CA TRP A 1130 45.94 -0.27 -40.57
C TRP A 1130 45.53 0.86 -39.63
N LEU A 1131 44.25 1.25 -39.62
CA LEU A 1131 43.73 2.31 -38.75
C LEU A 1131 43.80 1.93 -37.26
N ILE A 1132 43.58 0.67 -36.90
CA ILE A 1132 43.75 0.18 -35.53
C ILE A 1132 45.23 0.28 -35.10
N GLY A 1133 46.18 -0.05 -35.99
CA GLY A 1133 47.61 0.15 -35.74
C GLY A 1133 47.96 1.63 -35.54
N ALA A 1134 47.50 2.51 -36.43
CA ALA A 1134 47.73 3.96 -36.31
C ALA A 1134 47.12 4.55 -35.02
N ALA A 1135 45.93 4.10 -34.62
CA ALA A 1135 45.30 4.49 -33.36
C ALA A 1135 46.10 4.01 -32.14
N LEU A 1136 46.68 2.80 -32.18
CA LEU A 1136 47.54 2.30 -31.10
C LEU A 1136 48.84 3.12 -30.98
N ILE A 1137 49.43 3.59 -32.08
CA ILE A 1137 50.54 4.55 -32.02
C ILE A 1137 50.10 5.87 -31.40
N GLY A 1138 48.89 6.36 -31.72
CA GLY A 1138 48.29 7.52 -31.05
C GLY A 1138 48.14 7.33 -29.53
N VAL A 1139 47.77 6.12 -29.08
CA VAL A 1139 47.68 5.77 -27.64
C VAL A 1139 49.06 5.68 -26.99
N VAL A 1140 50.07 5.11 -27.65
CA VAL A 1140 51.46 5.13 -27.18
C VAL A 1140 51.93 6.58 -27.02
N VAL A 1141 51.75 7.41 -28.04
CA VAL A 1141 52.05 8.85 -28.02
C VAL A 1141 51.35 9.58 -26.87
N ALA A 1142 50.07 9.31 -26.63
CA ALA A 1142 49.32 9.91 -25.52
C ALA A 1142 49.82 9.40 -24.15
N LYS A 1143 50.20 8.12 -24.03
CA LYS A 1143 50.81 7.56 -22.82
C LYS A 1143 52.13 8.27 -22.49
N LEU A 1144 53.03 8.41 -23.47
CA LEU A 1144 54.27 9.18 -23.33
C LEU A 1144 53.96 10.62 -22.86
N PHE A 1145 52.92 11.25 -23.41
CA PHE A 1145 52.55 12.63 -23.08
C PHE A 1145 51.87 12.83 -21.70
N PHE A 1146 51.13 11.85 -21.18
CA PHE A 1146 50.41 12.02 -19.90
C PHE A 1146 51.06 11.29 -18.71
N VAL A 1147 51.56 10.07 -18.91
CA VAL A 1147 52.06 9.21 -17.82
C VAL A 1147 53.52 9.49 -17.52
N GLU A 1148 54.36 9.60 -18.55
CA GLU A 1148 55.81 9.84 -18.40
C GLU A 1148 56.13 11.33 -18.20
N LEU A 1149 55.12 12.20 -18.27
CA LEU A 1149 55.24 13.66 -18.30
C LEU A 1149 54.61 14.40 -17.12
N SER A 1150 53.71 13.78 -16.37
CA SER A 1150 53.10 14.38 -15.16
C SER A 1150 54.14 14.72 -14.10
N ASN A 1151 55.21 13.91 -14.03
CA ASN A 1151 56.30 14.00 -13.06
C ASN A 1151 57.40 15.03 -13.42
N ARG A 1152 57.19 15.92 -14.40
CA ARG A 1152 58.15 16.98 -14.78
C ARG A 1152 57.49 18.33 -15.05
N GLY A 1153 58.20 19.41 -14.67
CA GLY A 1153 57.74 20.79 -14.80
C GLY A 1153 57.50 21.25 -16.25
N GLY A 1154 56.74 22.33 -16.40
CA GLY A 1154 56.10 22.74 -17.66
C GLY A 1154 57.00 22.88 -18.90
N LEU A 1155 58.30 23.10 -18.75
CA LEU A 1155 59.25 23.17 -19.88
C LEU A 1155 59.51 21.81 -20.55
N ALA A 1156 59.53 20.71 -19.77
CA ALA A 1156 59.69 19.35 -20.31
C ALA A 1156 58.51 18.93 -21.21
N ARG A 1157 57.33 19.52 -20.95
CA ARG A 1157 56.10 19.35 -21.73
C ARG A 1157 56.27 19.80 -23.19
N ILE A 1158 57.00 20.90 -23.40
CA ILE A 1158 57.23 21.50 -24.72
C ILE A 1158 58.17 20.63 -25.58
N VAL A 1159 59.29 20.18 -25.01
CA VAL A 1159 60.27 19.33 -25.74
C VAL A 1159 59.64 17.99 -26.15
N SER A 1160 58.78 17.43 -25.31
CA SER A 1160 58.16 16.13 -25.57
C SER A 1160 57.03 16.21 -26.62
N PHE A 1161 56.31 17.34 -26.73
CA PHE A 1161 55.43 17.60 -27.88
C PHE A 1161 56.19 17.55 -29.22
N ILE A 1162 57.43 18.07 -29.27
CA ILE A 1162 58.28 18.05 -30.47
C ILE A 1162 58.73 16.62 -30.79
N GLY A 1163 59.19 15.85 -29.79
CA GLY A 1163 59.58 14.45 -29.96
C GLY A 1163 58.42 13.56 -30.44
N VAL A 1164 57.22 13.77 -29.90
CA VAL A 1164 55.96 13.15 -30.37
C VAL A 1164 55.68 13.49 -31.84
N GLY A 1165 55.84 14.76 -32.23
CA GLY A 1165 55.66 15.20 -33.62
C GLY A 1165 56.59 14.48 -34.60
N VAL A 1166 57.87 14.31 -34.23
CA VAL A 1166 58.85 13.58 -35.05
C VAL A 1166 58.50 12.08 -35.17
N LEU A 1167 58.07 11.44 -34.07
CA LEU A 1167 57.70 10.02 -34.07
C LEU A 1167 56.52 9.73 -35.02
N LEU A 1168 55.49 10.58 -35.00
CA LEU A 1168 54.35 10.49 -35.91
C LEU A 1168 54.75 10.68 -37.39
N LEU A 1169 55.75 11.52 -37.65
CA LEU A 1169 56.27 11.81 -38.99
C LEU A 1169 57.01 10.58 -39.59
N VAL A 1170 57.81 9.90 -38.78
CA VAL A 1170 58.48 8.63 -39.17
C VAL A 1170 57.44 7.53 -39.47
N VAL A 1171 56.42 7.41 -38.62
CA VAL A 1171 55.32 6.44 -38.79
C VAL A 1171 54.54 6.67 -40.09
N GLY A 1172 54.28 7.94 -40.44
CA GLY A 1172 53.60 8.31 -41.69
C GLY A 1172 54.36 7.93 -42.97
N TYR A 1173 55.69 7.75 -42.89
CA TYR A 1173 56.53 7.36 -44.03
C TYR A 1173 56.50 5.84 -44.30
N PHE A 1174 56.59 5.01 -43.26
CA PHE A 1174 56.85 3.56 -43.42
C PHE A 1174 55.62 2.69 -43.72
N ALA A 1175 54.40 3.19 -43.51
CA ALA A 1175 53.18 2.42 -43.80
C ALA A 1175 52.04 3.34 -44.28
N PRO A 1176 51.87 3.57 -45.59
CA PRO A 1176 50.81 4.43 -46.11
C PRO A 1176 49.40 3.78 -46.02
N LEU A 1177 48.38 4.63 -45.98
CA LEU A 1177 46.97 4.26 -45.84
C LEU A 1177 46.44 3.53 -47.10
N PRO A 1178 45.86 2.31 -46.98
CA PRO A 1178 45.30 1.60 -48.14
C PRO A 1178 44.10 2.33 -48.80
N PRO A 1179 43.98 2.29 -50.14
CA PRO A 1179 42.86 2.89 -50.85
C PRO A 1179 41.53 2.23 -50.50
N LYS A 1180 40.43 2.99 -50.57
CA LYS A 1180 39.08 2.49 -50.33
C LYS A 1180 38.59 1.75 -51.58
N ARG A 1181 38.07 0.53 -51.46
CA ARG A 1181 37.38 -0.15 -52.57
C ARG A 1181 36.13 0.65 -52.95
N ALA A 1182 35.87 0.77 -54.25
CA ALA A 1182 34.59 1.26 -54.76
C ALA A 1182 33.53 0.15 -54.63
N GLU A 1183 32.31 0.54 -54.25
CA GLU A 1183 31.13 -0.31 -54.29
C GLU A 1183 30.48 -0.17 -55.67
N ALA A 1184 30.03 -1.29 -56.25
CA ALA A 1184 29.34 -1.27 -57.54
C ALA A 1184 27.91 -0.74 -57.34
N ALA A 1185 27.50 0.25 -58.14
CA ALA A 1185 26.15 0.78 -58.10
C ALA A 1185 25.14 -0.23 -58.68
N PRO A 1186 23.96 -0.42 -58.07
CA PRO A 1186 22.87 -1.17 -58.67
C PRO A 1186 22.26 -0.40 -59.85
N GLU A 1187 21.68 -1.13 -60.79
CA GLU A 1187 21.04 -0.57 -61.99
C GLU A 1187 19.78 0.22 -61.64
N SER A 1188 19.56 1.35 -62.33
CA SER A 1188 18.37 2.18 -62.16
C SER A 1188 17.22 1.67 -63.03
N GLU A 1189 16.10 1.29 -62.41
CA GLU A 1189 14.85 1.02 -63.14
C GLU A 1189 14.41 2.26 -63.94
N SER A 1190 13.99 2.04 -65.19
CA SER A 1190 13.39 3.10 -66.01
C SER A 1190 11.91 3.28 -65.67
N PRO A 1191 11.35 4.49 -65.77
CA PRO A 1191 9.97 4.76 -65.36
C PRO A 1191 8.94 4.09 -66.28
N ALA A 1192 7.75 3.82 -65.71
CA ALA A 1192 6.61 3.29 -66.45
C ALA A 1192 6.07 4.32 -67.47
N PRO A 1193 5.52 3.88 -68.62
CA PRO A 1193 5.02 4.78 -69.66
C PRO A 1193 3.69 5.42 -69.27
N GLU A 1194 3.51 6.68 -69.67
CA GLU A 1194 2.22 7.37 -69.59
C GLU A 1194 1.25 6.80 -70.64
N THR A 1195 0.02 6.52 -70.22
CA THR A 1195 -1.08 6.16 -71.13
C THR A 1195 -1.97 7.37 -71.36
N GLU A 1196 -1.81 8.05 -72.50
CA GLU A 1196 -2.87 8.93 -73.00
C GLU A 1196 -4.13 8.12 -73.31
N GLY A 1197 -5.29 8.64 -72.93
CA GLY A 1197 -6.59 8.01 -73.15
C GLY A 1197 -7.64 9.04 -73.53
N VAL A 1198 -7.76 9.33 -74.82
CA VAL A 1198 -8.95 10.01 -75.37
C VAL A 1198 -10.09 9.00 -75.42
N SER A 1199 -11.31 9.43 -75.07
CA SER A 1199 -12.45 8.52 -74.85
C SER A 1199 -13.12 8.06 -76.15
N SER A 1200 -13.10 6.75 -76.41
CA SER A 1200 -14.16 6.00 -77.13
C SER A 1200 -14.07 4.51 -76.81
#